data_AF-A0A8H6QCI2-F1
#
_entry.id   AF-A0A8H6QCI2-F1
#
_cell.length_a   1.000
_cell.length_b   1.000
_cell.length_c   1.000
_cell.angle_alpha   90.00
_cell.angle_beta   90.00
_cell.angle_gamma   90.00
#
_symmetry.space_group_name_H-M   'P 1'
#
loop_
_entity.id
_entity.type
_entity.pdbx_description
1 polymer ?
#
loop_
_entity_poly.entity_id
_entity_poly.type
_entity_poly.pdbx_seq_one_letter_code
_entity_poly.pdbx_strand_id
1 'polypeptide(L)'
;MQSWKKVRLFRDLWLPDPEQALSSQELIYVQKLIPLIQGLEMLWDKELKEADGQICSLGWNLDEAYERLQENEATWWKARGVTRPREFLVRPSGKLNAPVACHLYNPTFSVDDPCCQKTEDLSNPSIAQLHEAGFSTKNNCLLFDHLARRDISRHCKDNYPEDLFDLHEQFVFALRVAMKAKVEICWGANVRQRMLKKLDLKPLRLWGDFAGLVLYLELTPDKASLRRFIIFVAHPQRFMYVKSDGEKTQGWRRRFGSPQDQALALAASLGGIRIPPNFYELDSRLPRNLFKAFPGAVLFEETSHRIRATKEEKLSVQKVFGLLAQLKPGQVNETANLPSATDDTILRNDRLRKIASYWHDLGELLSAFIPNITTTAHHIKVIGAQSVGYFSSEFSTEFQLSDCWDWEDLPDPLVEFTQAQDGLKFNRRKISSRTDLEVAFYLLQKCKDSPETLDILTLAISVLAAYGWMIARPRKPCVDDMLILRKSPNDIVPRKCSECGKEQLDDPFAYWSKFDPSRYVLWYHFRSGCGRPDCKTQNACLLPLNPLTRYSRCTQKDLKEKPLDQFDRWLLLRAEEFGTLPVELEVKCQGENCQETKTVKARWTGHATPKFVNKLDPFDFDALVLTGFGDNATGAPQFWAAQNLIPASTDLSQRFVGLEDGYLVASTIYGVQYAFFHFPGFEIPVLYLAFANRQTTTWGEQFTMGTLEHPAESYTAPVFVVNGEQDLVFCQGNCNFPSNIALRTLRNVFPAADATRSGAFLLPNSGHGLNLHANAPLAFEKTQSFIFDLDLD
;
A
#
# COMPACT_ATOMS: atom_id res chain seq x y z
N MET A 1 -7.89 55.54 -11.83
CA MET A 1 -6.93 54.83 -10.94
C MET A 1 -6.52 55.82 -9.85
N GLN A 2 -7.06 55.70 -8.64
CA GLN A 2 -6.60 56.53 -7.53
C GLN A 2 -5.18 56.07 -7.16
N SER A 3 -4.21 56.96 -7.31
CA SER A 3 -2.82 56.76 -6.85
C SER A 3 -2.84 56.78 -5.31
N TRP A 4 -2.82 55.60 -4.69
CA TRP A 4 -2.70 55.51 -3.24
C TRP A 4 -1.29 55.91 -2.82
N LYS A 5 -1.19 56.86 -1.89
CA LYS A 5 0.10 57.22 -1.27
C LYS A 5 0.61 55.98 -0.52
N LYS A 6 1.83 55.51 -0.80
CA LYS A 6 2.44 54.39 -0.08
C LYS A 6 3.26 54.90 1.11
N VAL A 7 3.14 54.24 2.25
CA VAL A 7 3.88 54.50 3.49
C VAL A 7 4.78 53.29 3.79
N ARG A 8 6.01 53.56 4.22
CA ARG A 8 6.95 52.51 4.64
C ARG A 8 6.54 52.00 6.01
N LEU A 9 6.26 50.70 6.11
CA LEU A 9 5.91 50.07 7.38
C LEU A 9 7.17 49.57 8.11
N PHE A 10 8.03 48.84 7.40
CA PHE A 10 9.26 48.26 7.96
C PHE A 10 10.19 47.84 6.82
N ARG A 11 11.45 48.30 6.81
CA ARG A 11 12.43 47.97 5.77
C ARG A 11 11.88 48.21 4.35
N ASP A 12 11.90 47.17 3.52
CA ASP A 12 11.47 47.22 2.12
C ASP A 12 9.95 47.00 1.97
N LEU A 13 9.21 46.92 3.08
CA LEU A 13 7.75 46.77 3.06
C LEU A 13 7.05 48.14 2.96
N TRP A 14 6.43 48.38 1.81
CA TRP A 14 5.62 49.56 1.52
C TRP A 14 4.16 49.17 1.36
N LEU A 15 3.28 49.77 2.16
CA LEU A 15 1.83 49.55 2.10
C LEU A 15 1.12 50.86 1.74
N PRO A 16 -0.11 50.81 1.21
CA PRO A 16 -0.95 52.00 1.06
C PRO A 16 -1.13 52.72 2.41
N ASP A 17 -1.31 54.04 2.36
CA ASP A 17 -1.54 54.87 3.54
C ASP A 17 -2.73 54.32 4.36
N PRO A 18 -2.52 53.89 5.63
CA PRO A 18 -3.56 53.26 6.42
C PRO A 18 -4.76 54.18 6.64
N GLU A 19 -4.59 55.51 6.64
CA GLU A 19 -5.70 56.46 6.76
C GLU A 19 -6.64 56.43 5.56
N GLN A 20 -6.12 56.04 4.39
CA GLN A 20 -6.88 55.95 3.14
C GLN A 20 -7.44 54.54 2.91
N ALA A 21 -6.84 53.52 3.53
CA ALA A 21 -7.09 52.11 3.21
C ALA A 21 -7.85 51.32 4.29
N LEU A 22 -7.88 51.80 5.55
CA LEU A 22 -8.44 51.06 6.68
C LEU A 22 -9.68 51.72 7.28
N SER A 23 -10.54 50.92 7.91
CA SER A 23 -11.65 51.44 8.72
C SER A 23 -11.13 52.15 9.99
N SER A 24 -11.94 53.03 10.60
CA SER A 24 -11.53 53.79 11.79
C SER A 24 -11.07 52.89 12.96
N GLN A 25 -11.68 51.71 13.12
CA GLN A 25 -11.32 50.76 14.18
C GLN A 25 -9.98 50.04 13.89
N GLU A 26 -9.74 49.66 12.63
CA GLU A 26 -8.49 49.05 12.19
C GLU A 26 -7.34 50.07 12.23
N LEU A 27 -7.61 51.32 11.88
CA LEU A 27 -6.65 52.42 11.93
C LEU A 27 -6.14 52.65 13.36
N ILE A 28 -7.04 52.72 14.35
CA ILE A 28 -6.65 52.86 15.78
C ILE A 28 -5.76 51.69 16.22
N TYR A 29 -6.07 50.47 15.76
CA TYR A 29 -5.28 49.29 16.09
C TYR A 29 -3.89 49.35 15.46
N VAL A 30 -3.79 49.70 14.17
CA VAL A 30 -2.51 49.84 13.46
C VAL A 30 -1.66 50.96 14.05
N GLN A 31 -2.26 52.11 14.36
CA GLN A 31 -1.57 53.25 14.98
C GLN A 31 -0.93 52.90 16.33
N LYS A 32 -1.52 51.98 17.10
CA LYS A 32 -0.91 51.46 18.35
C LYS A 32 0.32 50.58 18.11
N LEU A 33 0.38 49.91 16.96
CA LEU A 33 1.47 48.98 16.62
C LEU A 33 2.64 49.65 15.89
N ILE A 34 2.40 50.75 15.17
CA ILE A 34 3.44 51.49 14.42
C ILE A 34 4.66 51.85 15.29
N PRO A 35 4.53 52.40 16.51
CA PRO A 35 5.69 52.72 17.34
C PRO A 35 6.53 51.49 17.72
N LEU A 36 5.88 50.34 17.94
CA LEU A 36 6.56 49.08 18.26
C LEU A 36 7.35 48.56 17.05
N ILE A 37 6.77 48.67 15.86
CA ILE A 37 7.40 48.28 14.59
C ILE A 37 8.63 49.18 14.30
N GLN A 38 8.48 50.49 14.46
CA GLN A 38 9.58 51.45 14.29
C GLN A 38 10.69 51.23 15.32
N GLY A 39 10.34 50.92 16.57
CA GLY A 39 11.30 50.57 17.62
C GLY A 39 12.14 49.34 17.27
N LEU A 40 11.51 48.30 16.70
CA LEU A 40 12.23 47.12 16.21
C LEU A 40 13.19 47.45 15.06
N GLU A 41 12.79 48.33 14.14
CA GLU A 41 13.63 48.74 13.01
C GLU A 41 14.88 49.50 13.49
N MET A 42 14.71 50.45 14.43
CA MET A 42 15.83 51.19 15.03
C MET A 42 16.81 50.27 15.78
N LEU A 43 16.29 49.28 16.52
CA LEU A 43 17.11 48.28 17.18
C LEU A 43 17.90 47.45 16.18
N TRP A 44 17.28 47.06 15.07
CA TRP A 44 17.97 46.35 13.99
C TRP A 44 19.10 47.19 13.41
N ASP A 45 18.83 48.45 13.06
CA ASP A 45 19.86 49.34 12.50
C ASP A 45 21.04 49.56 13.43
N LYS A 46 20.80 49.58 14.74
CA LYS A 46 21.86 49.60 15.75
C LYS A 46 22.68 48.31 15.74
N GLU A 47 22.03 47.14 15.74
CA GLU A 47 22.71 45.84 15.71
C GLU A 47 23.56 45.65 14.43
N LEU A 48 23.11 46.14 13.27
CA LEU A 48 23.89 46.07 12.02
C LEU A 48 25.14 46.96 12.06
N LYS A 49 25.06 48.13 12.69
CA LYS A 49 26.21 49.03 12.87
C LYS A 49 27.22 48.47 13.88
N GLU A 50 26.75 47.73 14.87
CA GLU A 50 27.60 47.09 15.90
C GLU A 50 28.27 45.80 15.38
N ALA A 51 27.67 45.09 14.41
CA ALA A 51 28.15 43.81 13.88
C ALA A 51 29.38 43.90 12.94
N ASP A 52 29.78 45.09 12.48
CA ASP A 52 31.09 45.32 11.84
C ASP A 52 32.26 45.20 12.84
N GLY A 53 31.96 45.13 14.15
CA GLY A 53 32.85 44.67 15.19
C GLY A 53 32.43 43.28 15.67
N GLN A 54 33.36 42.33 15.66
CA GLN A 54 33.17 40.95 16.07
C GLN A 54 32.70 40.85 17.54
N ILE A 55 31.40 40.83 17.78
CA ILE A 55 30.83 40.65 19.13
C ILE A 55 30.27 39.24 19.26
N CYS A 56 30.95 38.45 20.10
CA CYS A 56 30.48 37.18 20.63
C CYS A 56 29.13 37.38 21.33
N SER A 57 28.13 36.56 21.01
CA SER A 57 26.97 36.38 21.88
C SER A 57 27.47 35.88 23.24
N LEU A 58 27.49 36.75 24.24
CA LEU A 58 27.83 36.37 25.61
C LEU A 58 26.86 35.27 26.09
N GLY A 59 27.38 34.04 26.17
CA GLY A 59 26.90 32.99 27.07
C GLY A 59 26.11 31.82 26.45
N TRP A 60 25.60 31.92 25.21
CA TRP A 60 24.86 30.80 24.58
C TRP A 60 25.55 30.32 23.31
N ASN A 61 26.01 29.08 23.34
CA ASN A 61 26.68 28.41 22.23
C ASN A 61 25.73 27.38 21.61
N LEU A 62 25.54 27.45 20.29
CA LEU A 62 24.64 26.56 19.56
C LEU A 62 25.11 25.10 19.60
N ASP A 63 26.41 24.86 19.51
CA ASP A 63 26.98 23.52 19.53
C ASP A 63 26.80 22.89 20.90
N GLU A 64 27.14 23.62 21.98
CA GLU A 64 26.91 23.13 23.35
C GLU A 64 25.43 22.90 23.65
N ALA A 65 24.53 23.77 23.18
CA ALA A 65 23.09 23.61 23.40
C ALA A 65 22.55 22.39 22.63
N TYR A 66 23.08 22.13 21.43
CA TYR A 66 22.72 20.98 20.61
C TYR A 66 23.23 19.67 21.24
N GLU A 67 24.47 19.64 21.72
CA GLU A 67 25.01 18.50 22.47
C GLU A 67 24.16 18.20 23.71
N ARG A 68 23.76 19.22 24.48
CA ARG A 68 22.86 19.05 25.63
C ARG A 68 21.50 18.48 25.22
N LEU A 69 20.94 18.89 24.07
CA LEU A 69 19.71 18.28 23.55
C LEU A 69 19.93 16.80 23.26
N GLN A 70 21.02 16.44 22.58
CA GLN A 70 21.35 15.04 22.28
C GLN A 70 21.49 14.19 23.55
N GLU A 71 22.13 14.73 24.59
CA GLU A 71 22.29 14.05 25.87
C GLU A 71 20.97 13.92 26.63
N ASN A 72 20.19 14.99 26.73
CA ASN A 72 18.92 15.01 27.43
C ASN A 72 17.91 14.07 26.79
N GLU A 73 17.78 14.10 25.47
CA GLU A 73 16.85 13.23 24.74
C GLU A 73 17.30 11.76 24.82
N ALA A 74 18.60 11.47 24.65
CA ALA A 74 19.13 10.12 24.79
C ALA A 74 18.90 9.57 26.21
N THR A 75 19.06 10.41 27.24
CA THR A 75 18.79 10.05 28.63
C THR A 75 17.30 9.80 28.85
N TRP A 76 16.43 10.61 28.27
CA TRP A 76 14.97 10.46 28.35
C TRP A 76 14.50 9.13 27.75
N TRP A 77 15.04 8.74 26.59
CA TRP A 77 14.78 7.46 25.95
C TRP A 77 15.34 6.29 26.76
N LYS A 78 16.60 6.40 27.21
CA LYS A 78 17.28 5.36 28.00
C LYS A 78 16.53 5.06 29.30
N ALA A 79 15.99 6.08 29.96
CA ALA A 79 15.16 5.93 31.16
C ALA A 79 13.87 5.11 30.93
N ARG A 80 13.46 4.95 29.66
CA ARG A 80 12.29 4.16 29.24
C ARG A 80 12.66 2.85 28.55
N GLY A 81 13.93 2.43 28.67
CA GLY A 81 14.41 1.16 28.09
C GLY A 81 14.56 1.18 26.58
N VAL A 82 14.60 2.36 25.96
CA VAL A 82 14.75 2.54 24.51
C VAL A 82 16.05 3.28 24.24
N THR A 83 16.86 2.79 23.30
CA THR A 83 18.05 3.50 22.82
C THR A 83 17.77 4.00 21.41
N ARG A 84 17.86 5.31 21.18
CA ARG A 84 17.71 5.91 19.85
C ARG A 84 19.06 6.45 19.35
N PRO A 85 19.37 6.28 18.05
CA PRO A 85 20.54 6.89 17.43
C PRO A 85 20.58 8.41 17.65
N ARG A 86 21.76 8.92 18.02
CA ARG A 86 22.00 10.36 18.18
C ARG A 86 22.17 11.04 16.82
N GLU A 87 22.51 10.26 15.80
CA GLU A 87 22.73 10.66 14.42
C GLU A 87 21.46 11.14 13.73
N PHE A 88 20.28 10.74 14.24
CA PHE A 88 19.00 11.22 13.75
C PHE A 88 18.60 12.57 14.35
N LEU A 89 19.33 13.08 15.34
CA LEU A 89 19.19 14.49 15.70
C LEU A 89 19.88 15.34 14.64
N VAL A 90 19.27 16.48 14.35
CA VAL A 90 19.64 17.36 13.25
C VAL A 90 19.88 18.74 13.81
N ARG A 91 21.07 19.26 13.55
CA ARG A 91 21.50 20.57 14.02
C ARG A 91 20.94 21.67 13.11
N PRO A 92 20.46 22.80 13.68
CA PRO A 92 20.13 24.00 12.92
C PRO A 92 21.23 24.44 11.97
N SER A 93 20.85 24.90 10.78
CA SER A 93 21.77 25.31 9.71
C SER A 93 21.66 26.81 9.43
N GLY A 94 22.81 27.47 9.21
CA GLY A 94 22.88 28.92 8.99
C GLY A 94 23.45 29.67 10.19
N LYS A 95 23.56 31.00 10.05
CA LYS A 95 24.17 31.86 11.08
C LYS A 95 23.09 32.38 12.03
N LEU A 96 23.40 32.50 13.33
CA LEU A 96 22.48 33.08 14.32
C LEU A 96 22.18 34.57 14.05
N ASN A 97 23.04 35.27 13.30
CA ASN A 97 22.83 36.66 12.89
C ASN A 97 21.99 36.81 11.60
N ALA A 98 21.46 35.71 11.05
CA ALA A 98 20.59 35.73 9.89
C ALA A 98 19.34 36.58 10.14
N PRO A 99 18.92 37.46 9.19
CA PRO A 99 17.72 38.28 9.30
C PRO A 99 16.41 37.47 9.31
N VAL A 100 16.40 36.33 8.61
CA VAL A 100 15.22 35.49 8.40
C VAL A 100 15.49 34.10 8.94
N ALA A 101 14.52 33.54 9.66
CA ALA A 101 14.56 32.16 10.10
C ALA A 101 13.40 31.34 9.52
N CYS A 102 13.70 30.10 9.10
CA CYS A 102 12.74 29.13 8.62
C CYS A 102 12.59 28.03 9.67
N HIS A 103 11.38 27.89 10.18
CA HIS A 103 11.01 26.98 11.27
C HIS A 103 10.06 25.92 10.71
N LEU A 104 10.56 24.68 10.59
CA LEU A 104 9.81 23.52 10.13
C LEU A 104 9.41 22.62 11.33
N TYR A 105 8.61 21.58 11.10
CA TYR A 105 8.11 20.74 12.20
C TYR A 105 9.14 19.76 12.71
N ASN A 106 9.59 18.85 11.85
CA ASN A 106 10.64 17.90 12.15
C ASN A 106 11.27 17.48 10.81
N PRO A 107 12.58 17.17 10.78
CA PRO A 107 13.20 16.63 9.59
C PRO A 107 12.62 15.24 9.35
N THR A 108 12.37 14.90 8.09
CA THR A 108 11.86 13.57 7.72
C THR A 108 13.00 12.66 7.33
N PHE A 109 12.69 11.36 7.29
CA PHE A 109 13.59 10.35 6.79
C PHE A 109 13.80 10.41 5.27
N SER A 110 12.96 11.11 4.50
CA SER A 110 13.11 11.28 3.05
C SER A 110 14.34 12.15 2.69
N VAL A 111 15.53 11.58 2.80
CA VAL A 111 16.85 12.15 2.52
C VAL A 111 17.77 11.06 1.99
N ASP A 112 18.86 11.43 1.32
CA ASP A 112 19.85 10.48 0.82
C ASP A 112 20.67 9.86 1.97
N ASP A 113 20.98 10.64 3.00
CA ASP A 113 21.71 10.22 4.21
C ASP A 113 20.88 10.52 5.48
N PRO A 114 20.25 9.51 6.11
CA PRO A 114 19.48 9.71 7.34
C PRO A 114 20.35 10.11 8.53
N CYS A 115 21.67 9.89 8.48
CA CYS A 115 22.62 10.29 9.52
C CYS A 115 23.16 11.72 9.31
N CYS A 116 22.74 12.41 8.24
CA CYS A 116 23.12 13.80 8.03
C CYS A 116 22.52 14.68 9.14
N GLN A 117 23.39 15.20 10.01
CA GLN A 117 23.00 15.99 11.18
C GLN A 117 22.84 17.49 10.89
N LYS A 118 22.50 17.89 9.66
CA LYS A 118 22.29 19.29 9.28
C LYS A 118 20.87 19.50 8.76
N THR A 119 20.19 20.54 9.23
CA THR A 119 18.83 20.89 8.75
C THR A 119 18.84 21.25 7.27
N GLU A 120 19.86 21.96 6.77
CA GLU A 120 19.99 22.28 5.34
C GLU A 120 20.58 21.10 4.57
N ASP A 121 19.78 20.04 4.44
CA ASP A 121 20.06 18.86 3.64
C ASP A 121 19.26 18.93 2.32
N LEU A 122 19.95 19.21 1.20
CA LEU A 122 19.31 19.39 -0.11
C LEU A 122 18.80 18.06 -0.72
N SER A 123 19.14 16.92 -0.14
CA SER A 123 18.49 15.66 -0.49
C SER A 123 17.07 15.58 0.07
N ASN A 124 16.77 16.35 1.14
CA ASN A 124 15.41 16.45 1.64
C ASN A 124 14.55 17.25 0.66
N PRO A 125 13.43 16.69 0.16
CA PRO A 125 12.58 17.36 -0.83
C PRO A 125 12.00 18.69 -0.33
N SER A 126 11.67 18.78 0.96
CA SER A 126 11.09 20.00 1.54
C SER A 126 12.14 21.09 1.66
N ILE A 127 13.35 20.73 2.10
CA ILE A 127 14.48 21.66 2.22
C ILE A 127 14.98 22.10 0.84
N ALA A 128 15.05 21.18 -0.13
CA ALA A 128 15.36 21.50 -1.53
C ALA A 128 14.36 22.53 -2.09
N GLN A 129 13.07 22.35 -1.82
CA GLN A 129 12.04 23.30 -2.24
C GLN A 129 12.16 24.66 -1.54
N LEU A 130 12.51 24.70 -0.24
CA LEU A 130 12.83 25.95 0.46
C LEU A 130 14.02 26.68 -0.19
N HIS A 131 15.09 25.93 -0.45
CA HIS A 131 16.29 26.45 -1.08
C HIS A 131 15.98 27.02 -2.48
N GLU A 132 15.19 26.32 -3.29
CA GLU A 132 14.76 26.78 -4.62
C GLU A 132 13.82 28.00 -4.56
N ALA A 133 13.00 28.10 -3.52
CA ALA A 133 12.17 29.28 -3.22
C ALA A 133 12.98 30.47 -2.66
N GLY A 134 14.31 30.34 -2.52
CA GLY A 134 15.21 31.40 -2.06
C GLY A 134 15.43 31.45 -0.55
N PHE A 135 14.96 30.47 0.22
CA PHE A 135 15.15 30.40 1.67
C PHE A 135 16.25 29.38 2.01
N SER A 136 17.49 29.83 2.01
CA SER A 136 18.68 29.00 2.24
C SER A 136 19.74 29.74 3.05
N THR A 137 20.72 29.01 3.59
CA THR A 137 21.84 29.63 4.31
C THR A 137 22.67 30.56 3.43
N LYS A 138 22.72 30.28 2.11
CA LYS A 138 23.34 31.15 1.10
C LYS A 138 22.64 32.49 0.95
N ASN A 139 21.34 32.56 1.22
CA ASN A 139 20.55 33.79 1.22
C ASN A 139 20.33 34.33 2.64
N ASN A 140 21.30 34.11 3.54
CA ASN A 140 21.28 34.54 4.93
C ASN A 140 20.01 34.12 5.70
N CYS A 141 19.55 32.88 5.51
CA CYS A 141 18.48 32.30 6.33
C CYS A 141 19.05 31.35 7.40
N LEU A 142 18.41 31.31 8.57
CA LEU A 142 18.62 30.28 9.60
C LEU A 142 17.52 29.23 9.48
N LEU A 143 17.86 27.97 9.27
CA LEU A 143 16.92 26.86 9.13
C LEU A 143 16.98 25.98 10.38
N PHE A 144 15.82 25.69 10.97
CA PHE A 144 15.71 24.80 12.11
C PHE A 144 14.32 24.13 12.18
N ASP A 145 14.24 23.05 12.94
CA ASP A 145 13.01 22.28 13.15
C ASP A 145 12.53 22.42 14.59
N HIS A 146 11.21 22.34 14.78
CA HIS A 146 10.56 22.37 16.09
C HIS A 146 10.95 21.14 16.92
N LEU A 147 11.01 19.98 16.27
CA LEU A 147 11.63 18.77 16.76
C LEU A 147 12.88 18.54 15.93
N ALA A 148 14.04 18.75 16.54
CA ALA A 148 15.33 18.56 15.89
C ALA A 148 15.67 17.07 15.62
N ARG A 149 14.68 16.17 15.51
CA ARG A 149 14.87 14.73 15.30
C ARG A 149 14.21 14.25 14.02
N ARG A 150 14.96 13.47 13.23
CA ARG A 150 14.47 12.70 12.08
C ARG A 150 13.50 11.63 12.55
N ASP A 151 12.28 11.75 12.09
CA ASP A 151 11.19 10.84 12.41
C ASP A 151 10.03 11.05 11.43
N ILE A 152 9.01 10.17 11.44
CA ILE A 152 7.79 10.45 10.69
C ILE A 152 6.92 11.43 11.47
N SER A 153 6.58 12.53 10.80
CA SER A 153 5.82 13.63 11.39
C SER A 153 4.49 13.21 12.02
N ARG A 154 3.85 12.16 11.49
CA ARG A 154 2.62 11.58 12.06
C ARG A 154 2.88 10.95 13.43
N HIS A 155 3.98 10.22 13.58
CA HIS A 155 4.34 9.61 14.86
C HIS A 155 4.75 10.65 15.89
N CYS A 156 5.55 11.65 15.51
CA CYS A 156 5.85 12.77 16.40
C CYS A 156 4.56 13.45 16.89
N LYS A 157 3.60 13.68 16.01
CA LYS A 157 2.35 14.36 16.36
C LYS A 157 1.45 13.50 17.26
N ASP A 158 1.26 12.23 16.91
CA ASP A 158 0.23 11.39 17.50
C ASP A 158 0.74 10.64 18.75
N ASN A 159 2.06 10.42 18.87
CA ASN A 159 2.65 9.55 19.89
C ASN A 159 3.64 10.23 20.85
N TYR A 160 4.28 11.35 20.47
CA TYR A 160 5.27 11.95 21.39
C TYR A 160 4.54 12.59 22.58
N PRO A 161 4.92 12.23 23.82
CA PRO A 161 4.35 12.85 25.01
C PRO A 161 4.87 14.29 25.18
N GLU A 162 4.12 15.11 25.91
CA GLU A 162 4.44 16.54 26.08
C GLU A 162 5.80 16.76 26.79
N ASP A 163 6.23 15.86 27.67
CA ASP A 163 7.53 15.97 28.35
C ASP A 163 8.72 15.77 27.40
N LEU A 164 8.57 14.94 26.36
CA LEU A 164 9.56 14.83 25.29
C LEU A 164 9.55 16.07 24.38
N PHE A 165 8.36 16.59 24.06
CA PHE A 165 8.25 17.88 23.34
C PHE A 165 8.94 19.00 24.10
N ASP A 166 8.77 19.07 25.42
CA ASP A 166 9.36 20.11 26.26
C ASP A 166 10.89 20.11 26.19
N LEU A 167 11.56 18.95 26.00
CA LEU A 167 13.01 18.90 25.79
C LEU A 167 13.45 19.59 24.49
N HIS A 168 12.77 19.28 23.38
CA HIS A 168 13.05 19.90 22.09
C HIS A 168 12.66 21.38 22.09
N GLU A 169 11.54 21.73 22.71
CA GLU A 169 11.08 23.10 22.82
C GLU A 169 12.00 23.95 23.69
N GLN A 170 12.55 23.42 24.79
CA GLN A 170 13.58 24.12 25.56
C GLN A 170 14.76 24.51 24.68
N PHE A 171 15.24 23.60 23.85
CA PHE A 171 16.30 23.89 22.87
C PHE A 171 15.84 24.92 21.83
N VAL A 172 14.68 24.73 21.21
CA VAL A 172 14.18 25.61 20.15
C VAL A 172 13.88 27.01 20.67
N PHE A 173 13.30 27.17 21.85
CA PHE A 173 13.04 28.49 22.44
C PHE A 173 14.33 29.16 22.92
N ALA A 174 15.33 28.40 23.39
CA ALA A 174 16.66 28.94 23.65
C ALA A 174 17.34 29.44 22.35
N LEU A 175 17.26 28.65 21.27
CA LEU A 175 17.71 29.05 19.93
C LEU A 175 17.00 30.31 19.45
N ARG A 176 15.67 30.38 19.59
CA ARG A 176 14.88 31.57 19.24
C ARG A 176 15.25 32.77 20.10
N VAL A 177 15.72 32.57 21.33
CA VAL A 177 16.21 33.67 22.16
C VAL A 177 17.56 34.19 21.66
N ALA A 178 18.44 33.29 21.24
CA ALA A 178 19.78 33.60 20.77
C ALA A 178 19.83 34.13 19.33
N MET A 179 18.90 33.71 18.45
CA MET A 179 18.87 34.15 17.06
C MET A 179 18.49 35.63 16.92
N LYS A 180 19.15 36.33 15.99
CA LYS A 180 18.88 37.74 15.66
C LYS A 180 17.81 37.92 14.59
N ALA A 181 17.28 36.83 14.03
CA ALA A 181 16.22 36.88 13.03
C ALA A 181 15.00 37.66 13.56
N LYS A 182 14.60 38.70 12.82
CA LYS A 182 13.37 39.46 13.13
C LYS A 182 12.17 38.97 12.33
N VAL A 183 12.38 38.09 11.35
CA VAL A 183 11.33 37.44 10.60
C VAL A 183 11.47 35.93 10.78
N GLU A 184 10.43 35.28 11.28
CA GLU A 184 10.35 33.83 11.44
C GLU A 184 9.20 33.27 10.60
N ILE A 185 9.54 32.42 9.63
CA ILE A 185 8.60 31.77 8.74
C ILE A 185 8.34 30.38 9.29
N CYS A 186 7.12 30.15 9.76
CA CYS A 186 6.67 28.88 10.31
C CYS A 186 5.97 28.05 9.23
N TRP A 187 6.60 26.95 8.83
CA TRP A 187 6.15 26.11 7.73
C TRP A 187 5.25 24.97 8.22
N GLY A 188 3.96 25.04 7.89
CA GLY A 188 3.00 23.96 8.13
C GLY A 188 2.14 24.10 9.39
N ALA A 189 1.10 23.26 9.44
CA ALA A 189 0.06 23.35 10.47
C ALA A 189 0.55 22.91 11.87
N ASN A 190 1.44 21.92 11.95
CA ASN A 190 1.93 21.39 13.23
C ASN A 190 2.76 22.45 13.98
N VAL A 191 3.71 23.10 13.30
CA VAL A 191 4.48 24.23 13.88
C VAL A 191 3.55 25.36 14.29
N ARG A 192 2.58 25.72 13.44
CA ARG A 192 1.59 26.76 13.75
C ARG A 192 0.85 26.46 15.05
N GLN A 193 0.38 25.24 15.24
CA GLN A 193 -0.34 24.84 16.45
C GLN A 193 0.54 24.94 17.70
N ARG A 194 1.79 24.46 17.65
CA ARG A 194 2.72 24.55 18.79
C ARG A 194 3.09 26.00 19.11
N MET A 195 3.40 26.81 18.09
CA MET A 195 3.75 28.22 18.26
C MET A 195 2.61 29.03 18.86
N LEU A 196 1.36 28.83 18.40
CA LEU A 196 0.19 29.49 19.00
C LEU A 196 -0.13 28.99 20.41
N LYS A 197 0.25 27.75 20.76
CA LYS A 197 0.12 27.20 22.12
C LYS A 197 1.14 27.83 23.08
N LYS A 198 2.36 28.11 22.61
CA LYS A 198 3.51 28.49 23.46
C LYS A 198 3.80 29.99 23.46
N LEU A 199 3.30 30.77 22.49
CA LEU A 199 3.55 32.22 22.36
C LEU A 199 2.25 33.03 22.34
N ASP A 200 2.26 34.19 23.02
CA ASP A 200 1.20 35.22 22.87
C ASP A 200 1.50 36.08 21.63
N LEU A 201 0.94 35.67 20.49
CA LEU A 201 1.12 36.35 19.21
C LEU A 201 -0.05 37.30 18.92
N LYS A 202 0.26 38.56 18.57
CA LYS A 202 -0.75 39.55 18.16
C LYS A 202 -0.93 39.56 16.64
N PRO A 203 -2.14 39.27 16.11
CA PRO A 203 -2.37 39.29 14.67
C PRO A 203 -2.46 40.73 14.15
N LEU A 204 -1.82 40.99 13.01
CA LEU A 204 -1.92 42.21 12.22
C LEU A 204 -2.40 41.81 10.82
N ARG A 205 -3.65 42.12 10.49
CA ARG A 205 -4.18 41.90 9.14
C ARG A 205 -3.58 42.95 8.21
N LEU A 206 -3.04 42.50 7.08
CA LEU A 206 -2.42 43.37 6.10
C LEU A 206 -3.45 43.86 5.07
N TRP A 207 -3.12 44.96 4.40
CA TRP A 207 -3.96 45.64 3.41
C TRP A 207 -3.16 45.94 2.14
N GLY A 208 -3.84 46.45 1.11
CA GLY A 208 -3.23 46.72 -0.20
C GLY A 208 -2.79 45.45 -0.91
N ASP A 209 -1.54 45.45 -1.40
CA ASP A 209 -0.95 44.36 -2.19
C ASP A 209 -0.86 43.03 -1.39
N PHE A 210 -0.95 43.09 -0.06
CA PHE A 210 -0.93 41.93 0.85
C PHE A 210 -2.27 41.69 1.56
N ALA A 211 -3.37 42.22 1.01
CA ALA A 211 -4.71 42.04 1.57
C ALA A 211 -5.08 40.54 1.70
N GLY A 212 -5.58 40.16 2.88
CA GLY A 212 -5.94 38.77 3.20
C GLY A 212 -4.85 37.98 3.93
N LEU A 213 -3.64 38.52 4.04
CA LEU A 213 -2.58 37.96 4.86
C LEU A 213 -2.66 38.46 6.32
N VAL A 214 -2.20 37.61 7.24
CA VAL A 214 -2.08 37.94 8.67
C VAL A 214 -0.63 37.80 9.08
N LEU A 215 -0.03 38.93 9.47
CA LEU A 215 1.30 39.01 10.06
C LEU A 215 1.16 38.90 11.58
N TYR A 216 1.87 37.97 12.21
CA TYR A 216 1.82 37.81 13.67
C TYR A 216 2.99 38.54 14.32
N LEU A 217 2.71 39.28 15.38
CA LEU A 217 3.68 40.07 16.13
C LEU A 217 3.98 39.37 17.45
N GLU A 218 5.25 38.97 17.64
CA GLU A 218 5.73 38.49 18.94
C GLU A 218 6.26 39.68 19.74
N LEU A 219 5.54 40.04 20.80
CA LEU A 219 5.98 41.08 21.72
C LEU A 219 6.97 40.50 22.75
N THR A 220 7.79 41.37 23.32
CA THR A 220 8.55 41.01 24.53
C THR A 220 7.61 40.65 25.68
N PRO A 221 8.07 39.87 26.69
CA PRO A 221 7.20 39.43 27.80
C PRO A 221 6.52 40.59 28.56
N ASP A 222 7.18 41.75 28.64
CA ASP A 222 6.66 43.00 29.22
C ASP A 222 5.69 43.76 28.30
N LYS A 223 5.50 43.27 27.06
CA LYS A 223 4.68 43.86 25.99
C LYS A 223 5.09 45.29 25.60
N ALA A 224 6.29 45.72 25.97
CA ALA A 224 6.78 47.07 25.74
C ALA A 224 7.44 47.24 24.37
N SER A 225 7.92 46.15 23.76
CA SER A 225 8.59 46.19 22.46
C SER A 225 8.21 45.00 21.58
N LEU A 226 8.40 45.16 20.27
CA LEU A 226 8.24 44.08 19.31
C LEU A 226 9.56 43.31 19.19
N ARG A 227 9.50 41.99 19.26
CA ARG A 227 10.68 41.12 19.15
C ARG A 227 10.90 40.62 17.72
N ARG A 228 9.83 40.14 17.08
CA ARG A 228 9.88 39.59 15.72
C ARG A 228 8.51 39.50 15.07
N PHE A 229 8.53 39.41 13.75
CA PHE A 229 7.42 39.07 12.89
C PHE A 229 7.38 37.55 12.67
N ILE A 230 6.19 36.97 12.79
CA ILE A 230 5.94 35.55 12.53
C ILE A 230 4.95 35.43 11.38
N ILE A 231 5.29 34.61 10.40
CA ILE A 231 4.47 34.36 9.22
C ILE A 231 4.21 32.85 9.13
N PHE A 232 2.94 32.46 9.14
CA PHE A 232 2.54 31.07 8.95
C PHE A 232 2.27 30.80 7.48
N VAL A 233 2.97 29.83 6.91
CA VAL A 233 2.84 29.43 5.52
C VAL A 233 2.52 27.92 5.43
N ALA A 234 2.02 27.47 4.28
CA ALA A 234 1.81 26.04 4.07
C ALA A 234 3.16 25.30 4.01
N HIS A 235 3.16 24.06 4.48
CA HIS A 235 4.34 23.19 4.41
C HIS A 235 4.72 22.92 2.94
N PRO A 236 6.01 22.83 2.58
CA PRO A 236 6.46 22.58 1.20
C PRO A 236 5.82 21.34 0.57
N GLN A 237 5.68 20.27 1.36
CA GLN A 237 5.01 19.02 0.95
C GLN A 237 3.61 19.21 0.34
N ARG A 238 2.87 20.27 0.72
CA ARG A 238 1.55 20.58 0.12
C ARG A 238 1.64 20.78 -1.40
N PHE A 239 2.79 21.26 -1.90
CA PHE A 239 3.02 21.60 -3.28
C PHE A 239 3.75 20.50 -4.07
N MET A 240 4.09 19.37 -3.44
CA MET A 240 4.82 18.27 -4.09
C MET A 240 3.94 17.39 -4.99
N TYR A 241 2.63 17.29 -4.75
CA TYR A 241 1.76 16.34 -5.47
C TYR A 241 1.20 16.84 -6.80
N VAL A 242 1.85 17.84 -7.40
CA VAL A 242 1.34 18.58 -8.55
C VAL A 242 1.98 18.04 -9.85
N LYS A 243 1.35 17.03 -10.46
CA LYS A 243 1.95 16.14 -11.50
C LYS A 243 1.92 16.66 -12.95
N SER A 244 1.26 17.77 -13.26
CA SER A 244 1.13 18.27 -14.65
C SER A 244 0.90 19.77 -14.70
N ASP A 245 1.14 20.42 -15.85
CA ASP A 245 0.84 21.85 -16.06
C ASP A 245 -0.52 22.07 -16.75
N GLY A 246 -1.45 21.10 -16.68
CA GLY A 246 -2.79 21.24 -17.27
C GLY A 246 -3.64 22.31 -16.58
N GLU A 247 -4.71 22.78 -17.23
CA GLU A 247 -5.56 23.89 -16.75
C GLU A 247 -6.05 23.72 -15.30
N LYS A 248 -6.46 22.50 -14.90
CA LYS A 248 -6.89 22.20 -13.53
C LYS A 248 -5.76 22.41 -12.51
N THR A 249 -4.53 22.07 -12.90
CA THR A 249 -3.36 22.24 -12.06
C THR A 249 -2.95 23.70 -11.94
N GLN A 250 -3.01 24.45 -13.05
CA GLN A 250 -2.79 25.90 -13.03
C GLN A 250 -3.82 26.62 -12.13
N GLY A 251 -5.10 26.20 -12.18
CA GLY A 251 -6.13 26.69 -11.27
C GLY A 251 -5.83 26.40 -9.80
N TRP A 252 -5.30 25.22 -9.47
CA TRP A 252 -4.87 24.88 -8.11
C TRP A 252 -3.66 25.72 -7.65
N ARG A 253 -2.64 25.90 -8.51
CA ARG A 253 -1.47 26.74 -8.22
C ARG A 253 -1.85 28.20 -8.00
N ARG A 254 -2.77 28.76 -8.79
CA ARG A 254 -3.31 30.10 -8.53
C ARG A 254 -4.03 30.18 -7.18
N ARG A 255 -4.83 29.16 -6.83
CA ARG A 255 -5.62 29.16 -5.59
C ARG A 255 -4.75 29.04 -4.33
N PHE A 256 -3.69 28.23 -4.35
CA PHE A 256 -2.90 27.93 -3.14
C PHE A 256 -1.46 28.44 -3.19
N GLY A 257 -0.87 28.54 -4.37
CA GLY A 257 0.47 29.06 -4.60
C GLY A 257 0.50 30.59 -4.54
N SER A 258 -0.48 31.28 -5.12
CA SER A 258 -0.49 32.76 -5.10
C SER A 258 -0.49 33.35 -3.68
N PRO A 259 -1.37 32.90 -2.74
CA PRO A 259 -1.32 33.37 -1.35
C PRO A 259 -0.02 32.98 -0.62
N GLN A 260 0.58 31.83 -0.98
CA GLN A 260 1.85 31.37 -0.43
C GLN A 260 2.99 32.29 -0.88
N ASP A 261 3.09 32.58 -2.18
CA ASP A 261 4.11 33.45 -2.76
C ASP A 261 3.99 34.88 -2.22
N GLN A 262 2.77 35.40 -2.04
CA GLN A 262 2.55 36.70 -1.41
C GLN A 262 3.07 36.74 0.03
N ALA A 263 2.82 35.68 0.82
CA ALA A 263 3.33 35.61 2.20
C ALA A 263 4.86 35.50 2.26
N LEU A 264 5.48 34.80 1.31
CA LEU A 264 6.93 34.68 1.21
C LEU A 264 7.58 35.97 0.70
N ALA A 265 6.94 36.67 -0.24
CA ALA A 265 7.37 37.99 -0.70
C ALA A 265 7.34 39.01 0.45
N LEU A 266 6.28 38.99 1.27
CA LEU A 266 6.21 39.78 2.50
C LEU A 266 7.37 39.46 3.44
N ALA A 267 7.63 38.16 3.68
CA ALA A 267 8.73 37.74 4.54
C ALA A 267 10.10 38.21 4.02
N ALA A 268 10.30 38.14 2.70
CA ALA A 268 11.50 38.59 2.02
C ALA A 268 11.69 40.11 2.13
N SER A 269 10.63 40.90 1.94
CA SER A 269 10.64 42.36 2.12
C SER A 269 10.94 42.78 3.56
N LEU A 270 10.37 42.08 4.55
CA LEU A 270 10.65 42.33 5.97
C LEU A 270 12.09 41.93 6.36
N GLY A 271 12.60 40.85 5.76
CA GLY A 271 13.92 40.29 6.04
C GLY A 271 15.07 40.90 5.23
N GLY A 272 14.78 41.71 4.22
CA GLY A 272 15.78 42.27 3.31
C GLY A 272 16.49 41.22 2.45
N ILE A 273 15.82 40.10 2.14
CA ILE A 273 16.36 39.03 1.29
C ILE A 273 15.70 39.04 -0.09
N ARG A 274 16.38 38.51 -1.11
CA ARG A 274 15.84 38.40 -2.47
C ARG A 274 15.37 36.97 -2.73
N ILE A 275 14.12 36.81 -3.20
CA ILE A 275 13.56 35.51 -3.56
C ILE A 275 13.05 35.52 -5.01
N PRO A 276 12.96 34.36 -5.68
CA PRO A 276 12.32 34.25 -6.99
C PRO A 276 10.83 34.63 -6.88
N PRO A 277 10.29 35.45 -7.81
CA PRO A 277 8.88 35.81 -7.79
C PRO A 277 8.01 34.63 -8.22
N ASN A 278 6.83 34.50 -7.60
CA ASN A 278 5.77 33.55 -7.97
C ASN A 278 6.25 32.10 -8.08
N PHE A 279 7.12 31.67 -7.16
CA PHE A 279 7.72 30.33 -7.20
C PHE A 279 6.64 29.24 -7.11
N TYR A 280 5.75 29.31 -6.12
CA TYR A 280 4.70 28.30 -5.91
C TYR A 280 3.55 28.38 -6.93
N GLU A 281 3.33 29.54 -7.54
CA GLU A 281 2.31 29.76 -8.56
C GLU A 281 2.76 29.36 -9.97
N LEU A 282 3.96 29.76 -10.39
CA LEU A 282 4.36 29.76 -11.80
C LEU A 282 5.63 28.96 -12.12
N ASP A 283 6.41 28.50 -11.13
CA ASP A 283 7.70 27.87 -11.41
C ASP A 283 7.56 26.45 -12.00
N SER A 284 8.21 26.24 -13.14
CA SER A 284 8.22 24.97 -13.88
C SER A 284 9.10 23.88 -13.25
N ARG A 285 9.81 24.19 -12.16
CA ARG A 285 10.60 23.22 -11.37
C ARG A 285 9.76 22.48 -10.33
N LEU A 286 8.61 23.03 -9.90
CA LEU A 286 7.71 22.36 -8.96
C LEU A 286 7.28 20.94 -9.39
N PRO A 287 6.95 20.66 -10.67
CA PRO A 287 6.66 19.30 -11.14
C PRO A 287 7.87 18.36 -11.10
N ARG A 288 9.09 18.88 -11.21
CA ARG A 288 10.34 18.09 -11.23
C ARG A 288 10.73 17.60 -9.84
N ASN A 289 10.26 18.30 -8.80
CA ASN A 289 10.55 17.95 -7.40
C ASN A 289 9.87 16.64 -6.96
N LEU A 290 8.97 16.05 -7.75
CA LEU A 290 8.45 14.69 -7.56
C LEU A 290 9.50 13.60 -7.75
N PHE A 291 10.47 13.79 -8.66
CA PHE A 291 11.53 12.79 -8.89
C PHE A 291 12.59 12.79 -7.79
N LYS A 292 12.74 13.91 -7.07
CA LYS A 292 13.56 13.99 -5.85
C LYS A 292 12.78 13.65 -4.58
N ALA A 293 11.44 13.71 -4.61
CA ALA A 293 10.57 13.36 -3.49
C ALA A 293 10.53 11.87 -3.14
N PHE A 294 11.08 11.02 -4.03
CA PHE A 294 11.25 9.60 -3.81
C PHE A 294 12.67 9.16 -4.17
N PRO A 295 13.69 9.47 -3.35
CA PRO A 295 14.78 8.52 -3.20
C PRO A 295 14.13 7.27 -2.62
N GLY A 296 14.26 6.11 -3.29
CA GLY A 296 13.69 4.83 -2.83
C GLY A 296 14.32 4.29 -1.53
N ALA A 297 15.06 5.13 -0.81
CA ALA A 297 15.72 4.84 0.44
C ALA A 297 15.04 5.64 1.55
N VAL A 298 14.94 5.04 2.74
CA VAL A 298 14.49 5.66 4.00
C VAL A 298 12.97 5.81 4.24
N LEU A 299 12.17 4.83 3.80
CA LEU A 299 10.89 4.51 4.48
C LEU A 299 10.98 3.22 5.33
N PHE A 300 12.20 2.72 5.58
CA PHE A 300 12.45 1.51 6.37
C PHE A 300 13.21 1.79 7.66
N GLU A 301 12.68 2.69 8.47
CA GLU A 301 13.09 2.82 9.88
C GLU A 301 11.90 3.31 10.72
N GLU A 302 10.85 2.49 10.79
CA GLU A 302 9.74 2.72 11.72
C GLU A 302 9.29 1.44 12.42
N THR A 303 10.17 0.88 13.24
CA THR A 303 9.78 0.09 14.40
C THR A 303 10.08 0.89 15.65
N SER A 304 9.13 1.73 16.09
CA SER A 304 9.29 2.42 17.37
C SER A 304 7.98 2.99 17.91
N HIS A 305 7.36 2.19 18.78
CA HIS A 305 6.81 2.61 20.08
C HIS A 305 5.40 3.26 20.09
N ARG A 306 4.38 2.40 20.03
CA ARG A 306 3.08 2.69 20.68
C ARG A 306 3.22 2.49 22.19
N ILE A 307 3.41 3.58 22.92
CA ILE A 307 3.13 3.63 24.35
C ILE A 307 1.66 4.04 24.50
N ARG A 308 0.80 3.13 24.97
CA ARG A 308 -0.47 3.51 25.61
C ARG A 308 -0.45 2.97 27.03
N ALA A 309 -0.47 3.87 28.00
CA ALA A 309 -0.86 3.52 29.37
C ALA A 309 -2.19 4.18 29.70
N THR A 310 -2.99 3.37 30.36
CA THR A 310 -4.43 3.39 30.62
C THR A 310 -4.86 4.30 31.75
N LYS A 311 -6.16 4.65 31.77
CA LYS A 311 -6.96 4.59 32.98
C LYS A 311 -8.42 4.50 32.59
N GLU A 312 -9.15 3.58 33.20
CA GLU A 312 -10.51 3.91 33.66
C GLU A 312 -11.58 4.33 32.62
N GLU A 313 -11.35 4.12 31.31
CA GLU A 313 -12.38 3.78 30.31
C GLU A 313 -12.79 2.28 30.44
N LYS A 314 -12.81 1.80 31.69
CA LYS A 314 -12.69 0.40 32.15
C LYS A 314 -13.94 -0.49 32.01
N LEU A 315 -15.10 -0.05 31.51
CA LEU A 315 -16.36 -0.76 31.84
C LEU A 315 -17.09 -1.55 30.74
N SER A 316 -16.72 -1.51 29.46
CA SER A 316 -17.50 -2.22 28.41
C SER A 316 -16.79 -3.46 27.84
N VAL A 317 -15.46 -3.53 27.94
CA VAL A 317 -14.65 -4.49 27.17
C VAL A 317 -14.41 -5.81 27.93
N GLN A 318 -14.37 -5.80 29.26
CA GLN A 318 -14.23 -7.03 30.07
C GLN A 318 -15.44 -7.97 29.99
N LYS A 319 -16.65 -7.43 29.77
CA LYS A 319 -17.86 -8.25 29.57
C LYS A 319 -17.81 -9.04 28.25
N VAL A 320 -17.22 -8.45 27.22
CA VAL A 320 -17.05 -9.06 25.89
C VAL A 320 -15.92 -10.10 25.93
N PHE A 321 -14.79 -9.79 26.57
CA PHE A 321 -13.70 -10.75 26.73
C PHE A 321 -14.02 -11.92 27.67
N GLY A 322 -14.89 -11.72 28.68
CA GLY A 322 -15.39 -12.80 29.53
C GLY A 322 -16.29 -13.81 28.81
N LEU A 323 -17.00 -13.37 27.76
CA LEU A 323 -17.79 -14.25 26.88
C LEU A 323 -16.91 -14.99 25.86
N LEU A 324 -15.87 -14.34 25.35
CA LEU A 324 -14.93 -14.91 24.38
C LEU A 324 -14.00 -15.98 24.98
N ALA A 325 -13.72 -15.93 26.29
CA ALA A 325 -12.90 -16.91 26.99
C ALA A 325 -13.55 -18.30 27.15
N GLN A 326 -14.83 -18.46 26.80
CA GLN A 326 -15.58 -19.71 26.95
C GLN A 326 -15.59 -20.59 25.68
N LEU A 327 -15.00 -20.13 24.57
CA LEU A 327 -15.01 -20.83 23.28
C LEU A 327 -13.76 -21.71 23.10
N LYS A 328 -13.97 -23.01 22.80
CA LYS A 328 -12.91 -23.96 22.44
C LYS A 328 -12.87 -24.12 20.91
N PRO A 329 -11.77 -23.77 20.21
CA PRO A 329 -11.70 -23.91 18.76
C PRO A 329 -11.42 -25.35 18.35
N GLY A 330 -12.28 -25.92 17.51
CA GLY A 330 -12.10 -27.21 16.86
C GLY A 330 -11.23 -27.13 15.61
N GLN A 331 -10.53 -28.23 15.32
CA GLN A 331 -9.71 -28.44 14.11
C GLN A 331 -10.58 -28.51 12.86
N VAL A 332 -10.23 -27.76 11.80
CA VAL A 332 -10.68 -28.08 10.43
C VAL A 332 -9.57 -27.82 9.42
N ASN A 333 -9.28 -28.89 8.69
CA ASN A 333 -8.49 -29.05 7.46
C ASN A 333 -9.20 -28.44 6.24
N GLU A 334 -8.48 -27.88 5.25
CA GLU A 334 -9.11 -27.58 3.94
C GLU A 334 -8.24 -27.65 2.67
N THR A 335 -8.39 -28.74 1.92
CA THR A 335 -8.04 -28.95 0.51
C THR A 335 -8.47 -27.86 -0.45
N ALA A 336 -7.64 -26.88 -0.85
CA ALA A 336 -7.83 -26.26 -2.18
C ALA A 336 -6.62 -25.42 -2.66
N ASN A 337 -5.87 -25.96 -3.63
CA ASN A 337 -4.75 -25.33 -4.34
C ASN A 337 -5.22 -24.21 -5.32
N LEU A 338 -4.50 -23.08 -5.37
CA LEU A 338 -4.57 -22.08 -6.45
C LEU A 338 -3.42 -22.31 -7.46
N PRO A 339 -3.66 -22.26 -8.79
CA PRO A 339 -2.63 -22.41 -9.83
C PRO A 339 -1.97 -21.07 -10.26
N SER A 340 -0.77 -21.16 -10.86
CA SER A 340 0.20 -20.08 -11.15
C SER A 340 -0.08 -19.24 -12.42
N ALA A 341 0.52 -18.04 -12.50
CA ALA A 341 0.38 -17.06 -13.60
C ALA A 341 0.90 -17.54 -14.97
N THR A 342 1.74 -18.58 -15.02
CA THR A 342 2.22 -19.21 -16.26
C THR A 342 1.14 -19.99 -17.01
N ASP A 343 0.14 -20.52 -16.29
CA ASP A 343 -0.96 -21.28 -16.89
C ASP A 343 -1.97 -20.38 -17.64
N ASP A 344 -2.25 -19.16 -17.16
CA ASP A 344 -3.24 -18.26 -17.79
C ASP A 344 -2.77 -17.77 -19.17
N THR A 345 -1.51 -17.37 -19.30
CA THR A 345 -0.94 -16.93 -20.59
C THR A 345 -1.01 -18.04 -21.64
N ILE A 346 -0.73 -19.29 -21.24
CA ILE A 346 -0.84 -20.47 -22.11
C ILE A 346 -2.30 -20.67 -22.55
N LEU A 347 -3.26 -20.55 -21.62
CA LEU A 347 -4.69 -20.71 -21.91
C LEU A 347 -5.24 -19.58 -22.80
N ARG A 348 -4.77 -18.35 -22.61
CA ARG A 348 -5.13 -17.20 -23.47
C ARG A 348 -4.62 -17.42 -24.90
N ASN A 349 -3.39 -17.92 -25.05
CA ASN A 349 -2.83 -18.26 -26.35
C ASN A 349 -3.53 -19.48 -26.98
N ASP A 350 -3.92 -20.47 -26.19
CA ASP A 350 -4.72 -21.63 -26.63
C ASP A 350 -6.11 -21.20 -27.13
N ARG A 351 -6.79 -20.30 -26.41
CA ARG A 351 -8.05 -19.70 -26.85
C ARG A 351 -7.90 -19.02 -28.21
N LEU A 352 -6.87 -18.20 -28.41
CA LEU A 352 -6.64 -17.52 -29.69
C LEU A 352 -6.42 -18.52 -30.83
N ARG A 353 -5.69 -19.61 -30.58
CA ARG A 353 -5.52 -20.69 -31.56
C ARG A 353 -6.85 -21.39 -31.88
N LYS A 354 -7.66 -21.73 -30.87
CA LYS A 354 -8.98 -22.36 -31.05
C LYS A 354 -9.94 -21.52 -31.87
N ILE A 355 -9.98 -20.20 -31.65
CA ILE A 355 -10.83 -19.31 -32.44
C ILE A 355 -10.32 -19.20 -33.88
N ALA A 356 -8.99 -19.16 -34.08
CA ALA A 356 -8.41 -19.16 -35.43
C ALA A 356 -8.73 -20.45 -36.20
N SER A 357 -8.58 -21.62 -35.57
CA SER A 357 -8.97 -22.92 -36.13
C SER A 357 -10.46 -22.96 -36.45
N TYR A 358 -11.32 -22.51 -35.54
CA TYR A 358 -12.77 -22.46 -35.75
C TYR A 358 -13.17 -21.76 -37.06
N TRP A 359 -12.60 -20.58 -37.33
CA TRP A 359 -12.93 -19.83 -38.54
C TRP A 359 -12.38 -20.46 -39.81
N HIS A 360 -11.20 -21.09 -39.74
CA HIS A 360 -10.64 -21.85 -40.85
C HIS A 360 -11.52 -23.06 -41.18
N ASP A 361 -11.86 -23.87 -40.18
CA ASP A 361 -12.66 -25.07 -40.33
C ASP A 361 -14.08 -24.75 -40.82
N LEU A 362 -14.69 -23.67 -40.31
CA LEU A 362 -15.99 -23.20 -40.79
C LEU A 362 -15.91 -22.74 -42.27
N GLY A 363 -14.84 -22.06 -42.66
CA GLY A 363 -14.62 -21.63 -44.04
C GLY A 363 -14.52 -22.81 -45.01
N GLU A 364 -13.65 -23.78 -44.69
CA GLU A 364 -13.49 -25.02 -45.48
C GLU A 364 -14.80 -25.80 -45.58
N LEU A 365 -15.52 -25.94 -44.47
CA LEU A 365 -16.82 -26.61 -44.42
C LEU A 365 -17.83 -25.93 -45.35
N LEU A 366 -17.95 -24.60 -45.30
CA LEU A 366 -18.92 -23.85 -46.11
C LEU A 366 -18.54 -23.83 -47.60
N SER A 367 -17.26 -23.83 -47.94
CA SER A 367 -16.78 -23.94 -49.32
C SER A 367 -17.15 -25.27 -49.97
N ALA A 368 -17.30 -26.35 -49.18
CA ALA A 368 -17.77 -27.64 -49.67
C ALA A 368 -19.28 -27.66 -50.00
N PHE A 369 -20.08 -26.80 -49.36
CA PHE A 369 -21.54 -26.73 -49.56
C PHE A 369 -21.98 -25.59 -50.49
N ILE A 370 -21.21 -24.51 -50.60
CA ILE A 370 -21.57 -23.31 -51.37
C ILE A 370 -20.37 -22.87 -52.23
N PRO A 371 -20.31 -23.27 -53.52
CA PRO A 371 -19.12 -23.12 -54.36
C PRO A 371 -18.73 -21.68 -54.75
N ASN A 372 -19.43 -20.65 -54.29
CA ASN A 372 -19.19 -19.23 -54.64
C ASN A 372 -19.09 -18.28 -53.42
N ILE A 373 -18.77 -18.77 -52.21
CA ILE A 373 -18.53 -17.89 -51.06
C ILE A 373 -17.20 -17.12 -51.25
N THR A 374 -17.29 -15.81 -51.45
CA THR A 374 -16.13 -14.91 -51.47
C THR A 374 -15.77 -14.50 -50.05
N THR A 375 -14.55 -14.82 -49.60
CA THR A 375 -14.02 -14.36 -48.31
C THR A 375 -12.92 -13.32 -48.52
N THR A 376 -13.00 -12.17 -47.83
CA THR A 376 -11.98 -11.11 -47.88
C THR A 376 -11.43 -10.82 -46.48
N ALA A 377 -10.11 -10.65 -46.36
CA ALA A 377 -9.40 -10.47 -45.08
C ALA A 377 -8.96 -9.01 -44.85
N HIS A 378 -9.07 -8.49 -43.61
CA HIS A 378 -8.53 -7.18 -43.20
C HIS A 378 -7.80 -7.22 -41.85
N HIS A 379 -6.78 -6.36 -41.68
CA HIS A 379 -5.86 -6.32 -40.54
C HIS A 379 -6.27 -5.30 -39.45
N ILE A 380 -6.19 -5.69 -38.16
CA ILE A 380 -6.21 -4.74 -37.02
C ILE A 380 -4.85 -4.79 -36.31
N LYS A 381 -4.25 -3.61 -36.08
CA LYS A 381 -2.92 -3.42 -35.50
C LYS A 381 -3.01 -3.37 -33.97
N VAL A 382 -2.31 -4.28 -33.27
CA VAL A 382 -2.05 -4.19 -31.82
C VAL A 382 -0.54 -4.15 -31.59
N ILE A 383 -0.10 -3.25 -30.72
CA ILE A 383 1.32 -3.04 -30.39
C ILE A 383 1.73 -4.07 -29.31
N GLY A 384 2.71 -4.93 -29.62
CA GLY A 384 3.40 -5.80 -28.66
C GLY A 384 3.17 -7.31 -28.87
N ALA A 385 4.02 -7.91 -29.70
CA ALA A 385 4.31 -9.34 -29.91
C ALA A 385 3.15 -10.34 -30.15
N GLN A 386 3.14 -10.87 -31.38
CA GLN A 386 2.31 -11.93 -31.98
C GLN A 386 0.94 -11.50 -32.55
N SER A 387 0.92 -11.35 -33.87
CA SER A 387 -0.25 -11.11 -34.72
C SER A 387 -1.00 -12.41 -35.01
N VAL A 388 -2.30 -12.46 -34.71
CA VAL A 388 -3.23 -13.46 -35.26
C VAL A 388 -4.37 -12.70 -35.93
N GLY A 389 -4.46 -12.81 -37.26
CA GLY A 389 -5.51 -12.17 -38.06
C GLY A 389 -6.87 -12.87 -37.89
N TYR A 390 -7.96 -12.12 -38.02
CA TYR A 390 -9.32 -12.67 -38.06
C TYR A 390 -10.06 -12.23 -39.32
N PHE A 391 -10.90 -13.14 -39.82
CA PHE A 391 -11.79 -13.01 -40.97
C PHE A 391 -12.98 -12.10 -40.67
N SER A 392 -13.43 -11.33 -41.67
CA SER A 392 -14.74 -10.69 -41.67
C SER A 392 -15.32 -10.79 -43.08
N SER A 393 -16.37 -11.56 -43.26
CA SER A 393 -17.38 -11.23 -44.26
C SER A 393 -18.68 -10.91 -43.52
N GLU A 394 -19.34 -9.83 -43.92
CA GLU A 394 -20.78 -9.76 -43.76
C GLU A 394 -21.34 -10.91 -44.61
N PHE A 395 -21.92 -11.92 -43.96
CA PHE A 395 -22.86 -12.81 -44.65
C PHE A 395 -24.08 -11.95 -44.98
N SER A 396 -24.13 -11.43 -46.20
CA SER A 396 -25.33 -10.81 -46.75
C SER A 396 -26.42 -11.87 -46.84
N THR A 397 -27.53 -11.62 -46.15
CA THR A 397 -28.72 -12.46 -46.00
C THR A 397 -29.55 -12.55 -47.29
N GLU A 398 -28.94 -12.94 -48.40
CA GLU A 398 -29.64 -13.33 -49.62
C GLU A 398 -29.27 -14.77 -50.00
N PHE A 399 -29.61 -15.71 -49.12
CA PHE A 399 -29.50 -17.13 -49.41
C PHE A 399 -30.71 -17.84 -48.81
N GLN A 400 -31.76 -18.05 -49.60
CA GLN A 400 -32.65 -19.20 -49.41
C GLN A 400 -32.02 -20.32 -50.22
N LEU A 401 -31.31 -21.24 -49.56
CA LEU A 401 -30.51 -22.26 -50.24
C LEU A 401 -31.28 -23.58 -50.46
N SER A 402 -32.42 -23.79 -49.80
CA SER A 402 -33.18 -25.04 -49.91
C SER A 402 -34.60 -24.93 -49.34
N ASP A 403 -35.52 -25.81 -49.78
CA ASP A 403 -36.85 -26.06 -49.17
C ASP A 403 -36.76 -26.96 -47.90
N CYS A 404 -35.57 -27.05 -47.30
CA CYS A 404 -35.31 -27.86 -46.11
C CYS A 404 -35.63 -27.07 -44.83
N TRP A 405 -36.46 -27.65 -43.98
CA TRP A 405 -36.95 -26.98 -42.77
C TRP A 405 -36.65 -27.77 -41.51
N ASP A 406 -36.45 -29.09 -41.58
CA ASP A 406 -36.29 -29.93 -40.40
C ASP A 406 -34.81 -30.13 -40.04
N TRP A 407 -34.54 -30.46 -38.78
CA TRP A 407 -33.16 -30.64 -38.29
C TRP A 407 -32.46 -31.80 -39.01
N GLU A 408 -33.22 -32.83 -39.36
CA GLU A 408 -32.80 -34.02 -40.08
C GLU A 408 -32.32 -33.71 -41.52
N ASP A 409 -32.68 -32.54 -42.06
CA ASP A 409 -32.23 -32.11 -43.39
C ASP A 409 -30.83 -31.47 -43.38
N LEU A 410 -30.24 -31.22 -42.20
CA LEU A 410 -28.89 -30.67 -42.11
C LEU A 410 -27.85 -31.71 -42.49
N PRO A 411 -26.83 -31.35 -43.31
CA PRO A 411 -25.72 -32.24 -43.60
C PRO A 411 -25.00 -32.70 -42.32
N ASP A 412 -24.73 -34.00 -42.20
CA ASP A 412 -24.04 -34.58 -41.04
C ASP A 412 -22.75 -33.83 -40.65
N PRO A 413 -21.87 -33.41 -41.59
CA PRO A 413 -20.68 -32.63 -41.24
C PRO A 413 -20.99 -31.30 -40.54
N LEU A 414 -22.11 -30.66 -40.89
CA LEU A 414 -22.54 -29.39 -40.30
C LEU A 414 -23.18 -29.60 -38.91
N VAL A 415 -23.89 -30.72 -38.74
CA VAL A 415 -24.42 -31.14 -37.44
C VAL A 415 -23.28 -31.45 -36.48
N GLU A 416 -22.30 -32.26 -36.91
CA GLU A 416 -21.11 -32.60 -36.13
C GLU A 416 -20.32 -31.35 -35.75
N PHE A 417 -20.10 -30.45 -36.70
CA PHE A 417 -19.38 -29.20 -36.46
C PHE A 417 -20.10 -28.30 -35.43
N THR A 418 -21.42 -28.13 -35.57
CA THR A 418 -22.26 -27.38 -34.62
C THR A 418 -22.19 -28.00 -33.22
N GLN A 419 -22.37 -29.31 -33.10
CA GLN A 419 -22.40 -30.02 -31.82
C GLN A 419 -21.03 -30.11 -31.12
N ALA A 420 -19.94 -29.96 -31.87
CA ALA A 420 -18.59 -29.92 -31.32
C ALA A 420 -18.31 -28.62 -30.54
N GLN A 421 -19.04 -27.53 -30.81
CA GLN A 421 -18.77 -26.24 -30.21
C GLN A 421 -19.29 -26.15 -28.77
N ASP A 422 -18.39 -25.94 -27.81
CA ASP A 422 -18.76 -25.89 -26.39
C ASP A 422 -19.70 -24.74 -26.02
N GLY A 423 -19.64 -23.61 -26.75
CA GLY A 423 -20.54 -22.49 -26.51
C GLY A 423 -21.83 -22.52 -27.32
N LEU A 424 -22.06 -23.58 -28.11
CA LEU A 424 -23.35 -23.91 -28.74
C LEU A 424 -24.00 -25.10 -28.04
N LYS A 425 -23.98 -25.07 -26.70
CA LYS A 425 -24.60 -26.07 -25.83
C LYS A 425 -25.44 -25.36 -24.78
N PHE A 426 -26.50 -26.03 -24.35
CA PHE A 426 -27.32 -25.61 -23.21
C PHE A 426 -27.06 -26.56 -22.06
N ASN A 427 -26.38 -26.10 -21.01
CA ASN A 427 -26.03 -26.97 -19.89
C ASN A 427 -25.31 -28.25 -20.35
N ARG A 428 -24.33 -28.07 -21.25
CA ARG A 428 -23.55 -29.14 -21.91
C ARG A 428 -24.37 -30.08 -22.80
N ARG A 429 -25.67 -29.88 -22.95
CA ARG A 429 -26.52 -30.55 -23.95
C ARG A 429 -26.25 -29.96 -25.33
N LYS A 430 -25.90 -30.83 -26.27
CA LYS A 430 -25.73 -30.48 -27.69
C LYS A 430 -27.05 -29.97 -28.27
N ILE A 431 -26.96 -29.01 -29.19
CA ILE A 431 -28.10 -28.63 -30.04
C ILE A 431 -28.47 -29.85 -30.90
N SER A 432 -29.74 -30.23 -30.86
CA SER A 432 -30.22 -31.44 -31.54
C SER A 432 -31.58 -31.24 -32.22
N SER A 433 -32.01 -29.99 -32.39
CA SER A 433 -33.32 -29.65 -32.95
C SER A 433 -33.29 -28.26 -33.60
N ARG A 434 -34.21 -28.02 -34.53
CA ARG A 434 -34.45 -26.69 -35.08
C ARG A 434 -34.76 -25.67 -33.99
N THR A 435 -35.62 -26.01 -33.03
CA THR A 435 -35.99 -25.12 -31.93
C THR A 435 -34.78 -24.70 -31.09
N ASP A 436 -33.83 -25.61 -30.85
CA ASP A 436 -32.60 -25.27 -30.15
C ASP A 436 -31.74 -24.26 -30.96
N LEU A 437 -31.71 -24.37 -32.30
CA LEU A 437 -31.05 -23.39 -33.19
C LEU A 437 -31.75 -22.03 -33.19
N GLU A 438 -33.07 -21.99 -33.26
CA GLU A 438 -33.85 -20.75 -33.21
C GLU A 438 -33.61 -20.01 -31.87
N VAL A 439 -33.57 -20.77 -30.76
CA VAL A 439 -33.19 -20.20 -29.46
C VAL A 439 -31.76 -19.67 -29.50
N ALA A 440 -30.78 -20.44 -30.00
CA ALA A 440 -29.40 -19.99 -30.11
C ALA A 440 -29.26 -18.72 -30.97
N PHE A 441 -30.01 -18.63 -32.07
CA PHE A 441 -30.06 -17.47 -32.96
C PHE A 441 -30.46 -16.20 -32.21
N TYR A 442 -31.53 -16.27 -31.42
CA TYR A 442 -31.96 -15.14 -30.58
C TYR A 442 -30.93 -14.78 -29.49
N LEU A 443 -30.30 -15.78 -28.87
CA LEU A 443 -29.34 -15.55 -27.78
C LEU A 443 -28.04 -14.89 -28.23
N LEU A 444 -27.59 -15.12 -29.46
CA LEU A 444 -26.36 -14.55 -30.00
C LEU A 444 -26.51 -13.07 -30.41
N GLN A 445 -27.74 -12.61 -30.65
CA GLN A 445 -28.13 -11.21 -30.91
C GLN A 445 -27.39 -10.50 -32.07
N LYS A 446 -26.68 -11.26 -32.90
CA LYS A 446 -25.90 -10.77 -34.05
C LYS A 446 -26.51 -11.17 -35.38
N CYS A 447 -27.43 -12.13 -35.38
CA CYS A 447 -28.17 -12.52 -36.55
C CYS A 447 -29.18 -11.42 -36.92
N LYS A 448 -29.30 -11.14 -38.22
CA LYS A 448 -30.34 -10.29 -38.79
C LYS A 448 -31.49 -11.22 -39.24
N ASP A 449 -32.71 -10.71 -39.30
CA ASP A 449 -33.94 -11.43 -39.70
C ASP A 449 -34.58 -12.33 -38.61
N SER A 450 -35.77 -12.86 -38.92
CA SER A 450 -36.55 -13.72 -38.00
C SER A 450 -36.19 -15.19 -38.26
N PRO A 451 -35.78 -15.98 -37.25
CA PRO A 451 -35.34 -17.35 -37.46
C PRO A 451 -36.43 -18.26 -38.04
N GLU A 452 -37.71 -17.91 -37.84
CA GLU A 452 -38.85 -18.63 -38.39
C GLU A 452 -38.96 -18.51 -39.92
N THR A 453 -38.36 -17.48 -40.52
CA THR A 453 -38.39 -17.23 -41.97
C THR A 453 -37.19 -17.83 -42.72
N LEU A 454 -36.21 -18.36 -41.99
CA LEU A 454 -34.99 -18.92 -42.57
C LEU A 454 -35.12 -20.43 -42.77
N ASP A 455 -34.64 -20.93 -43.91
CA ASP A 455 -34.44 -22.37 -44.09
C ASP A 455 -33.41 -22.91 -43.08
N ILE A 456 -33.44 -24.22 -42.81
CA ILE A 456 -32.63 -24.81 -41.73
C ILE A 456 -31.11 -24.61 -41.94
N LEU A 457 -30.65 -24.61 -43.19
CA LEU A 457 -29.23 -24.45 -43.53
C LEU A 457 -28.79 -23.01 -43.26
N THR A 458 -29.57 -22.04 -43.74
CA THR A 458 -29.32 -20.61 -43.52
C THR A 458 -29.39 -20.24 -42.04
N LEU A 459 -30.32 -20.84 -41.29
CA LEU A 459 -30.41 -20.69 -39.84
C LEU A 459 -29.14 -21.20 -39.14
N ALA A 460 -28.69 -22.43 -39.48
CA ALA A 460 -27.49 -23.03 -38.89
C ALA A 460 -26.22 -22.22 -39.19
N ILE A 461 -26.04 -21.77 -40.43
CA ILE A 461 -24.89 -20.94 -40.85
C ILE A 461 -24.91 -19.59 -40.11
N SER A 462 -26.08 -18.97 -39.98
CA SER A 462 -26.25 -17.70 -39.26
C SER A 462 -25.87 -17.84 -37.78
N VAL A 463 -26.28 -18.94 -37.13
CA VAL A 463 -25.91 -19.26 -35.74
C VAL A 463 -24.40 -19.46 -35.61
N LEU A 464 -23.78 -20.24 -36.50
CA LEU A 464 -22.34 -20.49 -36.49
C LEU A 464 -21.54 -19.19 -36.69
N ALA A 465 -21.88 -18.39 -37.70
CA ALA A 465 -21.22 -17.10 -37.92
C ALA A 465 -21.35 -16.19 -36.68
N ALA A 466 -22.55 -16.08 -36.11
CA ALA A 466 -22.78 -15.27 -34.91
C ALA A 466 -22.02 -15.80 -33.67
N TYR A 467 -21.86 -17.12 -33.55
CA TYR A 467 -21.05 -17.76 -32.52
C TYR A 467 -19.56 -17.42 -32.67
N GLY A 468 -19.01 -17.54 -33.88
CA GLY A 468 -17.63 -17.14 -34.18
C GLY A 468 -17.33 -15.70 -33.76
N TRP A 469 -18.26 -14.79 -34.05
CA TRP A 469 -18.15 -13.39 -33.62
C TRP A 469 -18.22 -13.22 -32.10
N MET A 470 -19.06 -14.00 -31.41
CA MET A 470 -19.16 -13.98 -29.95
C MET A 470 -17.84 -14.40 -29.30
N ILE A 471 -17.26 -15.52 -29.74
CA ILE A 471 -16.02 -16.03 -29.15
C ILE A 471 -14.80 -15.17 -29.47
N ALA A 472 -14.80 -14.43 -30.59
CA ALA A 472 -13.71 -13.54 -30.99
C ALA A 472 -13.70 -12.16 -30.29
N ARG A 473 -14.73 -11.80 -29.49
CA ARG A 473 -14.83 -10.45 -28.90
C ARG A 473 -13.65 -10.15 -27.94
N PRO A 474 -12.96 -9.00 -28.11
CA PRO A 474 -11.90 -8.59 -27.20
C PRO A 474 -12.44 -8.15 -25.84
N ARG A 475 -11.61 -8.31 -24.81
CA ARG A 475 -11.95 -7.96 -23.41
C ARG A 475 -11.66 -6.47 -23.15
N LYS A 476 -12.31 -5.89 -22.13
CA LYS A 476 -12.11 -4.46 -21.79
C LYS A 476 -10.68 -4.27 -21.25
N PRO A 477 -9.84 -3.40 -21.83
CA PRO A 477 -8.44 -3.24 -21.42
C PRO A 477 -8.27 -2.88 -19.95
N CYS A 478 -9.19 -2.09 -19.38
CA CYS A 478 -9.10 -1.65 -17.99
C CYS A 478 -9.33 -2.74 -16.94
N VAL A 479 -9.78 -3.94 -17.34
CA VAL A 479 -10.03 -5.07 -16.45
C VAL A 479 -9.39 -6.37 -16.91
N ASP A 480 -8.81 -6.43 -18.11
CA ASP A 480 -8.28 -7.67 -18.70
C ASP A 480 -7.17 -8.29 -17.85
N ASP A 481 -6.28 -7.46 -17.29
CA ASP A 481 -5.19 -7.87 -16.37
C ASP A 481 -5.69 -8.41 -15.02
N MET A 482 -6.99 -8.25 -14.74
CA MET A 482 -7.66 -8.69 -13.52
C MET A 482 -8.51 -9.95 -13.73
N LEU A 483 -8.46 -10.54 -14.94
CA LEU A 483 -9.17 -11.76 -15.30
C LEU A 483 -8.17 -12.90 -15.59
N ILE A 484 -8.59 -14.13 -15.38
CA ILE A 484 -7.84 -15.33 -15.74
C ILE A 484 -8.76 -16.38 -16.38
N LEU A 485 -8.24 -17.18 -17.28
CA LEU A 485 -8.84 -18.41 -17.81
C LEU A 485 -8.50 -19.59 -16.90
N ARG A 486 -9.30 -20.65 -17.00
CA ARG A 486 -9.12 -21.89 -16.23
C ARG A 486 -9.09 -23.09 -17.17
N LYS A 487 -8.49 -24.19 -16.70
CA LYS A 487 -8.59 -25.52 -17.30
C LYS A 487 -9.91 -26.19 -16.87
N SER A 488 -10.25 -27.29 -17.53
CA SER A 488 -11.37 -28.15 -17.15
C SER A 488 -11.33 -28.51 -15.65
N PRO A 489 -12.47 -28.48 -14.93
CA PRO A 489 -13.85 -28.34 -15.40
C PRO A 489 -14.38 -26.90 -15.52
N ASN A 490 -13.55 -25.89 -15.23
CA ASN A 490 -13.95 -24.47 -15.08
C ASN A 490 -13.68 -23.62 -16.33
N ASP A 491 -13.21 -24.26 -17.41
CA ASP A 491 -13.06 -23.70 -18.75
C ASP A 491 -14.41 -23.37 -19.38
N ILE A 492 -15.42 -24.21 -19.13
CA ILE A 492 -16.78 -24.07 -19.66
C ILE A 492 -17.80 -23.90 -18.53
N VAL A 493 -18.53 -22.79 -18.54
CA VAL A 493 -19.53 -22.46 -17.51
C VAL A 493 -20.93 -22.42 -18.13
N PRO A 494 -21.83 -23.35 -17.74
CA PRO A 494 -23.25 -23.25 -18.07
C PRO A 494 -23.91 -22.02 -17.45
N ARG A 495 -24.87 -21.41 -18.16
CA ARG A 495 -25.47 -20.12 -17.75
C ARG A 495 -27.00 -20.14 -17.76
N LYS A 496 -27.57 -19.21 -17.00
CA LYS A 496 -29.00 -18.86 -17.02
C LYS A 496 -29.21 -17.35 -16.97
N CYS A 497 -30.40 -16.91 -17.38
CA CYS A 497 -30.80 -15.51 -17.25
C CYS A 497 -31.15 -15.16 -15.79
N SER A 498 -30.71 -13.99 -15.30
CA SER A 498 -31.07 -13.49 -13.96
C SER A 498 -32.57 -13.20 -13.80
N GLU A 499 -33.25 -12.83 -14.88
CA GLU A 499 -34.63 -12.35 -14.83
C GLU A 499 -35.64 -13.47 -15.13
N CYS A 500 -35.52 -14.14 -16.28
CA CYS A 500 -36.45 -15.21 -16.67
C CYS A 500 -36.04 -16.60 -16.16
N GLY A 501 -34.83 -16.75 -15.59
CA GLY A 501 -34.34 -18.02 -15.05
C GLY A 501 -34.01 -19.11 -16.08
N LYS A 502 -34.35 -18.91 -17.36
CA LYS A 502 -34.16 -19.89 -18.44
C LYS A 502 -32.68 -20.09 -18.77
N GLU A 503 -32.38 -21.30 -19.23
CA GLU A 503 -31.04 -21.69 -19.71
C GLU A 503 -30.59 -20.80 -20.87
N GLN A 504 -29.28 -20.56 -20.86
CA GLN A 504 -28.54 -19.74 -21.81
C GLN A 504 -27.41 -20.58 -22.41
N LEU A 505 -26.87 -20.16 -23.56
CA LEU A 505 -25.71 -20.82 -24.14
C LEU A 505 -24.55 -20.85 -23.13
N ASP A 506 -23.82 -21.95 -23.07
CA ASP A 506 -22.66 -22.11 -22.19
C ASP A 506 -21.56 -21.09 -22.56
N ASP A 507 -20.73 -20.70 -21.60
CA ASP A 507 -19.55 -19.86 -21.83
C ASP A 507 -18.35 -20.75 -22.15
N PRO A 508 -17.88 -20.82 -23.41
CA PRO A 508 -16.79 -21.72 -23.82
C PRO A 508 -15.40 -21.25 -23.40
N PHE A 509 -15.27 -19.99 -22.96
CA PHE A 509 -14.02 -19.38 -22.52
C PHE A 509 -14.26 -18.57 -21.26
N ALA A 510 -14.67 -19.27 -20.20
CA ALA A 510 -15.08 -18.66 -18.95
C ALA A 510 -13.92 -17.94 -18.25
N TYR A 511 -14.11 -16.66 -17.95
CA TYR A 511 -13.15 -15.86 -17.20
C TYR A 511 -13.49 -15.81 -15.71
N TRP A 512 -12.45 -15.87 -14.91
CA TRP A 512 -12.49 -15.85 -13.45
C TRP A 512 -11.68 -14.67 -12.93
N SER A 513 -11.94 -14.24 -11.69
CA SER A 513 -11.20 -13.12 -11.11
C SER A 513 -9.75 -13.54 -10.83
N LYS A 514 -8.78 -12.72 -11.22
CA LYS A 514 -7.37 -12.93 -10.87
C LYS A 514 -7.14 -12.83 -9.37
N PHE A 515 -7.89 -11.96 -8.69
CA PHE A 515 -7.75 -11.67 -7.25
C PHE A 515 -8.62 -12.57 -6.36
N ASP A 516 -9.69 -13.17 -6.90
CA ASP A 516 -10.45 -14.25 -6.24
C ASP A 516 -10.75 -15.35 -7.27
N PRO A 517 -9.81 -16.28 -7.48
CA PRO A 517 -9.91 -17.26 -8.54
C PRO A 517 -11.10 -18.23 -8.43
N SER A 518 -11.81 -18.24 -7.30
CA SER A 518 -13.04 -19.00 -7.11
C SER A 518 -14.31 -18.33 -7.68
N ARG A 519 -14.19 -17.10 -8.18
CA ARG A 519 -15.33 -16.34 -8.70
C ARG A 519 -15.34 -16.22 -10.22
N TYR A 520 -16.43 -16.71 -10.82
CA TYR A 520 -16.74 -16.50 -12.23
C TYR A 520 -17.06 -15.02 -12.48
N VAL A 521 -16.51 -14.44 -13.53
CA VAL A 521 -16.68 -13.01 -13.82
C VAL A 521 -17.80 -12.79 -14.81
N LEU A 522 -18.89 -12.18 -14.33
CA LEU A 522 -20.03 -11.81 -15.14
C LEU A 522 -19.66 -10.71 -16.13
N TRP A 523 -19.86 -10.99 -17.41
CA TRP A 523 -19.59 -10.06 -18.49
C TRP A 523 -20.64 -8.93 -18.58
N TYR A 524 -20.21 -7.71 -18.95
CA TYR A 524 -21.04 -6.50 -18.92
C TYR A 524 -22.01 -6.43 -20.11
N HIS A 525 -23.30 -6.31 -19.81
CA HIS A 525 -24.47 -5.90 -20.61
C HIS A 525 -24.41 -6.07 -22.14
N PHE A 526 -25.14 -7.06 -22.66
CA PHE A 526 -25.89 -6.85 -23.90
C PHE A 526 -26.96 -5.80 -23.60
N ARG A 527 -27.00 -4.66 -24.30
CA ARG A 527 -28.01 -3.60 -24.09
C ARG A 527 -29.44 -4.03 -24.48
N SER A 528 -29.62 -5.31 -24.79
CA SER A 528 -30.75 -5.96 -25.47
C SER A 528 -31.41 -7.06 -24.61
N GLY A 529 -31.11 -7.13 -23.30
CA GLY A 529 -31.63 -8.18 -22.42
C GLY A 529 -30.99 -9.56 -22.68
N CYS A 530 -31.64 -10.63 -22.26
CA CYS A 530 -31.09 -12.00 -22.35
C CYS A 530 -31.24 -12.64 -23.74
N GLY A 531 -31.63 -11.88 -24.78
CA GLY A 531 -31.78 -12.33 -26.16
C GLY A 531 -33.10 -13.04 -26.47
N ARG A 532 -33.78 -13.64 -25.47
CA ARG A 532 -35.05 -14.31 -25.74
C ARG A 532 -36.21 -13.30 -25.91
N PRO A 533 -37.09 -13.48 -26.91
CA PRO A 533 -38.19 -12.55 -27.19
C PRO A 533 -39.23 -12.48 -26.06
N ASP A 534 -39.35 -13.54 -25.25
CA ASP A 534 -40.28 -13.63 -24.13
C ASP A 534 -39.75 -13.04 -22.81
N CYS A 535 -38.49 -12.58 -22.77
CA CYS A 535 -37.90 -11.96 -21.59
C CYS A 535 -38.10 -10.43 -21.61
N LYS A 536 -38.95 -9.91 -20.73
CA LYS A 536 -39.46 -8.51 -20.74
C LYS A 536 -38.48 -7.41 -20.29
N THR A 537 -37.25 -7.76 -19.90
CA THR A 537 -36.31 -6.86 -19.21
C THR A 537 -35.00 -6.68 -19.98
N GLN A 538 -34.64 -5.42 -20.28
CA GLN A 538 -33.43 -5.05 -21.03
C GLN A 538 -32.13 -5.13 -20.21
N ASN A 539 -32.22 -5.29 -18.88
CA ASN A 539 -31.09 -5.28 -17.94
C ASN A 539 -30.78 -6.65 -17.31
N ALA A 540 -30.97 -7.75 -18.05
CA ALA A 540 -30.64 -9.09 -17.57
C ALA A 540 -29.13 -9.38 -17.53
N CYS A 541 -28.68 -10.15 -16.54
CA CYS A 541 -27.33 -10.70 -16.45
C CYS A 541 -27.33 -12.21 -16.72
N LEU A 542 -26.23 -12.72 -17.30
CA LEU A 542 -26.03 -14.15 -17.50
C LEU A 542 -25.29 -14.72 -16.29
N LEU A 543 -26.02 -15.40 -15.40
CA LEU A 543 -25.51 -16.00 -14.17
C LEU A 543 -25.05 -17.43 -14.43
N PRO A 544 -24.08 -17.97 -13.66
CA PRO A 544 -23.77 -19.40 -13.71
C PRO A 544 -25.01 -20.22 -13.35
N LEU A 545 -25.22 -21.33 -14.05
CA LEU A 545 -26.37 -22.22 -13.83
C LEU A 545 -26.26 -22.89 -12.45
N ASN A 546 -25.06 -23.32 -12.07
CA ASN A 546 -24.75 -23.87 -10.75
C ASN A 546 -24.79 -22.76 -9.70
N PRO A 547 -25.73 -22.80 -8.72
CA PRO A 547 -25.87 -21.76 -7.70
C PRO A 547 -24.68 -21.71 -6.72
N LEU A 548 -23.87 -22.77 -6.65
CA LEU A 548 -22.66 -22.82 -5.80
C LEU A 548 -21.49 -22.06 -6.42
N THR A 549 -21.53 -21.80 -7.73
CA THR A 549 -20.50 -21.02 -8.42
C THR A 549 -20.62 -19.55 -8.03
N ARG A 550 -19.68 -19.09 -7.20
CA ARG A 550 -19.60 -17.68 -6.82
C ARG A 550 -19.25 -16.83 -8.04
N TYR A 551 -19.75 -15.60 -8.08
CA TYR A 551 -19.49 -14.71 -9.19
C TYR A 551 -19.26 -13.26 -8.75
N SER A 552 -18.55 -12.51 -9.60
CA SER A 552 -18.31 -11.07 -9.45
C SER A 552 -18.64 -10.34 -10.75
N ARG A 553 -19.00 -9.07 -10.67
CA ARG A 553 -19.21 -8.25 -11.87
C ARG A 553 -17.87 -7.87 -12.49
N CYS A 554 -17.82 -7.77 -13.82
CA CYS A 554 -16.63 -7.32 -14.55
C CYS A 554 -16.43 -5.78 -14.43
N THR A 555 -16.19 -5.29 -13.22
CA THR A 555 -15.84 -3.88 -12.94
C THR A 555 -14.57 -3.80 -12.10
N GLN A 556 -13.77 -2.76 -12.29
CA GLN A 556 -12.55 -2.57 -11.52
C GLN A 556 -12.81 -2.43 -10.02
N LYS A 557 -13.98 -1.91 -9.62
CA LYS A 557 -14.38 -1.79 -8.21
C LYS A 557 -14.73 -3.14 -7.58
N ASP A 558 -15.33 -4.05 -8.35
CA ASP A 558 -15.78 -5.36 -7.88
C ASP A 558 -14.69 -6.44 -8.02
N LEU A 559 -13.72 -6.23 -8.91
CA LEU A 559 -12.59 -7.14 -9.15
C LEU A 559 -11.35 -6.77 -8.33
N LYS A 560 -11.09 -5.48 -8.04
CA LYS A 560 -10.01 -5.10 -7.11
C LYS A 560 -10.36 -5.54 -5.71
N GLU A 561 -9.36 -5.93 -4.94
CA GLU A 561 -9.50 -6.00 -3.49
C GLU A 561 -10.06 -4.66 -3.00
N LYS A 562 -11.29 -4.68 -2.47
CA LYS A 562 -11.65 -3.67 -1.50
C LYS A 562 -10.69 -3.89 -0.34
N PRO A 563 -9.97 -2.86 0.14
CA PRO A 563 -9.30 -2.99 1.41
C PRO A 563 -10.35 -3.48 2.38
N LEU A 564 -10.17 -4.72 2.87
CA LEU A 564 -10.97 -5.23 3.96
C LEU A 564 -10.81 -4.19 5.06
N ASP A 565 -11.91 -3.52 5.42
CA ASP A 565 -11.90 -2.64 6.58
C ASP A 565 -11.29 -3.45 7.71
N GLN A 566 -10.31 -2.86 8.41
CA GLN A 566 -9.45 -3.50 9.41
C GLN A 566 -10.19 -4.28 10.52
N PHE A 567 -11.51 -4.24 10.53
CA PHE A 567 -12.42 -4.89 11.47
C PHE A 567 -12.96 -6.25 11.01
N ASP A 568 -13.07 -6.54 9.69
CA ASP A 568 -13.68 -7.80 9.23
C ASP A 568 -12.81 -9.03 9.53
N ARG A 569 -11.49 -8.84 9.66
CA ARG A 569 -10.55 -9.88 10.13
C ARG A 569 -10.75 -10.27 11.60
N TRP A 570 -11.51 -9.49 12.37
CA TRP A 570 -11.79 -9.71 13.79
C TRP A 570 -13.23 -10.18 14.07
N LEU A 571 -14.07 -10.31 13.03
CA LEU A 571 -15.50 -10.61 13.17
C LEU A 571 -15.95 -11.91 12.47
N LEU A 572 -15.03 -12.64 11.83
CA LEU A 572 -15.34 -13.90 11.17
C LEU A 572 -15.20 -15.06 12.15
N LEU A 573 -16.31 -15.38 12.83
CA LEU A 573 -16.48 -16.61 13.60
C LEU A 573 -17.03 -17.72 12.69
N ARG A 574 -16.58 -18.96 12.89
CA ARG A 574 -17.14 -20.16 12.26
C ARG A 574 -18.53 -20.46 12.80
N ALA A 575 -19.34 -21.26 12.08
CA ALA A 575 -20.70 -21.58 12.49
C ALA A 575 -20.77 -22.27 13.86
N GLU A 576 -19.74 -23.06 14.18
CA GLU A 576 -19.60 -23.74 15.48
C GLU A 576 -19.20 -22.79 16.63
N GLU A 577 -18.65 -21.61 16.31
CA GLU A 577 -18.15 -20.62 17.27
C GLU A 577 -19.22 -19.59 17.69
N PHE A 578 -20.45 -19.68 17.16
CA PHE A 578 -21.55 -18.80 17.55
C PHE A 578 -22.15 -19.08 18.93
N GLY A 579 -21.80 -20.20 19.58
CA GLY A 579 -22.12 -20.48 20.98
C GLY A 579 -23.52 -20.07 21.43
N THR A 580 -23.61 -19.27 22.50
CA THR A 580 -24.85 -18.77 23.13
C THR A 580 -25.28 -17.38 22.63
N LEU A 581 -24.89 -16.97 21.42
CA LEU A 581 -25.18 -15.62 20.94
C LEU A 581 -26.70 -15.37 20.81
N PRO A 582 -27.18 -14.20 21.26
CA PRO A 582 -28.61 -13.91 21.28
C PRO A 582 -29.16 -13.79 19.87
N VAL A 583 -30.27 -14.49 19.62
CA VAL A 583 -31.01 -14.46 18.35
C VAL A 583 -31.68 -13.10 18.13
N GLU A 584 -31.94 -12.36 19.21
CA GLU A 584 -32.61 -11.08 19.21
C GLU A 584 -31.82 -10.05 20.05
N LEU A 585 -31.63 -8.85 19.49
CA LEU A 585 -30.88 -7.76 20.09
C LEU A 585 -31.77 -6.54 20.23
N GLU A 586 -31.77 -5.91 21.40
CA GLU A 586 -32.46 -4.64 21.60
C GLU A 586 -31.54 -3.48 21.14
N VAL A 587 -31.94 -2.77 20.08
CA VAL A 587 -31.18 -1.63 19.52
C VAL A 587 -31.91 -0.32 19.78
N LYS A 588 -31.18 0.67 20.30
CA LYS A 588 -31.71 2.01 20.59
C LYS A 588 -31.36 3.00 19.47
N CYS A 589 -32.28 3.90 19.17
CA CYS A 589 -32.03 5.00 18.24
C CYS A 589 -30.96 5.98 18.79
N GLN A 590 -30.02 6.41 17.95
CA GLN A 590 -28.89 7.27 18.34
C GLN A 590 -29.14 8.78 18.23
N GLY A 591 -30.35 9.22 17.87
CA GLY A 591 -30.69 10.64 17.89
C GLY A 591 -30.71 11.18 19.32
N GLU A 592 -30.13 12.35 19.58
CA GLU A 592 -29.91 12.91 20.94
C GLU A 592 -31.17 12.98 21.82
N ASN A 593 -32.37 12.94 21.24
CA ASN A 593 -33.67 12.94 21.96
C ASN A 593 -34.57 11.73 21.66
N CYS A 594 -34.08 10.68 20.98
CA CYS A 594 -34.89 9.50 20.68
C CYS A 594 -34.72 8.42 21.75
N GLN A 595 -35.82 8.05 22.43
CA GLN A 595 -35.82 6.99 23.44
C GLN A 595 -36.33 5.64 22.91
N GLU A 596 -36.65 5.53 21.63
CA GLU A 596 -37.16 4.29 21.05
C GLU A 596 -36.08 3.20 21.01
N THR A 597 -36.42 2.04 21.58
CA THR A 597 -35.70 0.77 21.41
C THR A 597 -36.52 -0.17 20.53
N LYS A 598 -35.81 -0.95 19.70
CA LYS A 598 -36.40 -1.95 18.83
C LYS A 598 -35.63 -3.26 18.94
N THR A 599 -36.34 -4.36 19.15
CA THR A 599 -35.74 -5.69 19.09
C THR A 599 -35.56 -6.12 17.64
N VAL A 600 -34.33 -6.50 17.26
CA VAL A 600 -33.98 -6.96 15.92
C VAL A 600 -33.36 -8.36 15.97
N LYS A 601 -33.72 -9.21 15.02
CA LYS A 601 -33.16 -10.56 14.92
C LYS A 601 -31.74 -10.52 14.34
N ALA A 602 -30.75 -10.98 15.08
CA ALA A 602 -29.35 -10.95 14.67
C ALA A 602 -29.07 -12.02 13.59
N ARG A 603 -28.23 -11.69 12.59
CA ARG A 603 -27.83 -12.60 11.50
C ARG A 603 -26.31 -12.73 11.49
N TRP A 604 -25.81 -13.93 11.79
CA TRP A 604 -24.38 -14.22 11.87
C TRP A 604 -23.91 -15.04 10.63
N THR A 605 -22.67 -14.84 10.15
CA THR A 605 -22.10 -15.51 8.93
C THR A 605 -20.67 -16.00 9.14
N GLY A 606 -20.36 -17.26 8.76
CA GLY A 606 -19.00 -17.87 8.85
C GLY A 606 -18.59 -18.65 7.58
N HIS A 607 -17.28 -18.76 7.30
CA HIS A 607 -16.66 -19.44 6.14
C HIS A 607 -15.37 -20.19 6.53
N ALA A 608 -14.92 -21.18 5.74
CA ALA A 608 -13.84 -22.13 6.04
C ALA A 608 -12.50 -21.86 5.25
N THR A 609 -11.35 -22.41 5.72
CA THR A 609 -9.93 -21.96 5.52
C THR A 609 -8.94 -22.95 4.84
N PRO A 610 -8.05 -22.58 3.86
CA PRO A 610 -7.24 -23.48 2.98
C PRO A 610 -5.92 -24.13 3.54
N LYS A 611 -5.46 -25.24 2.92
CA LYS A 611 -4.35 -26.19 3.26
C LYS A 611 -3.03 -25.89 2.55
N PHE A 612 -1.92 -25.96 3.29
CA PHE A 612 -0.61 -26.47 2.81
C PHE A 612 0.22 -27.11 3.95
N VAL A 613 0.93 -28.19 3.59
CA VAL A 613 1.88 -29.05 4.36
C VAL A 613 1.25 -29.98 5.41
N ASN A 614 1.09 -31.28 5.08
CA ASN A 614 0.72 -32.31 6.07
C ASN A 614 1.09 -33.76 5.68
N LYS A 615 2.14 -34.03 4.91
CA LYS A 615 2.59 -35.41 4.65
C LYS A 615 4.09 -35.48 4.32
N LEU A 616 4.91 -35.84 5.30
CA LEU A 616 6.18 -36.54 5.06
C LEU A 616 5.85 -38.03 5.10
N ASP A 617 6.16 -38.78 4.04
CA ASP A 617 5.96 -40.23 4.01
C ASP A 617 7.13 -40.91 4.76
N PRO A 618 6.89 -41.95 5.58
CA PRO A 618 7.95 -42.70 6.28
C PRO A 618 9.14 -43.14 5.44
N PHE A 619 8.99 -43.23 4.11
CA PHE A 619 10.01 -43.75 3.19
C PHE A 619 10.74 -42.67 2.39
N ASP A 620 10.47 -41.38 2.65
CA ASP A 620 11.06 -40.30 1.84
C ASP A 620 12.57 -40.12 2.11
N PHE A 621 13.05 -40.45 3.32
CA PHE A 621 14.44 -40.23 3.76
C PHE A 621 14.91 -41.28 4.77
N ASP A 622 16.16 -41.76 4.63
CA ASP A 622 16.80 -42.71 5.56
C ASP A 622 17.11 -42.10 6.94
N ALA A 623 17.26 -40.78 7.01
CA ALA A 623 17.34 -39.99 8.24
C ALA A 623 17.07 -38.50 7.95
N LEU A 624 16.74 -37.73 9.00
CA LEU A 624 16.57 -36.28 8.92
C LEU A 624 17.54 -35.54 9.86
N VAL A 625 18.17 -34.49 9.35
CA VAL A 625 18.84 -33.47 10.18
C VAL A 625 18.07 -32.17 10.03
N LEU A 626 17.52 -31.68 11.14
CA LEU A 626 16.70 -30.47 11.19
C LEU A 626 17.46 -29.37 11.89
N THR A 627 17.71 -28.26 11.18
CA THR A 627 18.42 -27.09 11.72
C THR A 627 17.51 -25.88 11.77
N GLY A 628 17.49 -25.16 12.90
CA GLY A 628 16.61 -24.00 13.06
C GLY A 628 15.14 -24.42 12.89
N PHE A 629 14.73 -25.47 13.60
CA PHE A 629 13.38 -26.03 13.51
C PHE A 629 12.88 -26.45 14.90
N GLY A 630 11.63 -26.15 15.23
CA GLY A 630 11.08 -26.47 16.54
C GLY A 630 9.56 -26.54 16.59
N ASP A 631 9.05 -27.20 17.62
CA ASP A 631 7.61 -27.37 17.90
C ASP A 631 6.96 -26.16 18.62
N ASN A 632 7.56 -24.97 18.50
CA ASN A 632 7.14 -23.79 19.24
C ASN A 632 7.52 -22.51 18.52
N ALA A 633 6.57 -21.82 17.89
CA ALA A 633 6.81 -20.55 17.21
C ALA A 633 6.47 -19.32 18.08
N THR A 634 6.55 -19.39 19.41
CA THR A 634 6.20 -18.26 20.28
C THR A 634 7.01 -16.99 20.03
N GLY A 635 8.23 -17.10 19.49
CA GLY A 635 9.05 -15.94 19.11
C GLY A 635 8.89 -15.48 17.67
N ALA A 636 8.03 -16.14 16.89
CA ALA A 636 7.87 -15.84 15.48
C ALA A 636 7.34 -14.42 15.19
N PRO A 637 6.38 -13.85 15.95
CA PRO A 637 5.99 -12.46 15.77
C PRO A 637 7.17 -11.48 15.87
N GLN A 638 8.07 -11.69 16.84
CA GLN A 638 9.27 -10.88 17.03
C GLN A 638 10.29 -11.12 15.91
N PHE A 639 10.49 -12.38 15.51
CA PHE A 639 11.38 -12.76 14.42
C PHE A 639 10.98 -12.12 13.08
N TRP A 640 9.69 -12.15 12.71
CA TRP A 640 9.22 -11.54 11.47
C TRP A 640 9.20 -10.02 11.53
N ALA A 641 8.80 -9.44 12.67
CA ALA A 641 8.84 -8.01 12.87
C ALA A 641 10.27 -7.47 12.76
N ALA A 642 11.26 -8.21 13.26
CA ALA A 642 12.66 -7.84 13.20
C ALA A 642 13.22 -7.80 11.77
N GLN A 643 12.85 -8.76 10.92
CA GLN A 643 13.37 -8.83 9.56
C GLN A 643 12.94 -7.65 8.67
N ASN A 644 11.84 -6.98 9.02
CA ASN A 644 11.32 -5.81 8.30
C ASN A 644 11.29 -6.07 6.79
N LEU A 645 10.58 -7.12 6.39
CA LEU A 645 10.60 -7.64 5.02
C LEU A 645 10.09 -6.62 4.00
N ILE A 646 10.78 -6.51 2.87
CA ILE A 646 10.48 -5.58 1.77
C ILE A 646 10.39 -6.32 0.45
N PRO A 647 9.63 -5.84 -0.54
CA PRO A 647 9.69 -6.36 -1.89
C PRO A 647 11.15 -6.42 -2.37
N ALA A 648 11.61 -7.60 -2.77
CA ALA A 648 13.00 -7.83 -3.19
C ALA A 648 13.38 -6.94 -4.39
N SER A 649 12.40 -6.62 -5.25
CA SER A 649 12.51 -5.66 -6.34
C SER A 649 12.97 -4.26 -5.89
N THR A 650 12.71 -3.90 -4.63
CA THR A 650 13.10 -2.61 -4.02
C THR A 650 14.43 -2.67 -3.28
N ASP A 651 15.11 -3.83 -3.30
CA ASP A 651 16.38 -4.00 -2.59
C ASP A 651 17.51 -3.14 -3.19
N LEU A 652 18.23 -2.42 -2.31
CA LEU A 652 19.29 -1.49 -2.71
C LEU A 652 20.49 -2.19 -3.36
N SER A 653 20.67 -3.51 -3.15
CA SER A 653 21.74 -4.25 -3.81
C SER A 653 21.47 -4.50 -5.30
N GLN A 654 20.25 -4.21 -5.77
CA GLN A 654 19.80 -4.43 -7.16
C GLN A 654 19.94 -5.89 -7.63
N ARG A 655 20.14 -6.84 -6.72
CA ARG A 655 20.34 -8.27 -7.03
C ARG A 655 19.07 -8.96 -7.53
N PHE A 656 17.92 -8.34 -7.27
CA PHE A 656 16.59 -8.91 -7.47
C PHE A 656 15.70 -8.04 -8.37
N VAL A 657 16.31 -7.18 -9.20
CA VAL A 657 15.59 -6.33 -10.15
C VAL A 657 14.76 -7.21 -11.10
N GLY A 658 13.48 -6.88 -11.22
CA GLY A 658 12.55 -7.60 -12.07
C GLY A 658 11.79 -8.75 -11.39
N LEU A 659 12.09 -9.07 -10.12
CA LEU A 659 11.22 -9.95 -9.33
C LEU A 659 9.91 -9.25 -8.97
N GLU A 660 8.82 -10.00 -8.86
CA GLU A 660 7.53 -9.49 -8.44
C GLU A 660 7.54 -9.12 -6.94
N ASP A 661 6.66 -8.19 -6.51
CA ASP A 661 6.63 -7.68 -5.13
C ASP A 661 6.27 -8.73 -4.07
N GLY A 662 5.84 -9.92 -4.50
CA GLY A 662 5.60 -11.08 -3.64
C GLY A 662 6.89 -11.76 -3.16
N TYR A 663 8.02 -11.55 -3.83
CA TYR A 663 9.34 -11.89 -3.32
C TYR A 663 9.79 -10.82 -2.36
N LEU A 664 10.23 -11.22 -1.19
CA LEU A 664 10.58 -10.39 -0.06
C LEU A 664 12.01 -10.64 0.35
N VAL A 665 12.65 -9.63 0.92
CA VAL A 665 13.98 -9.77 1.50
C VAL A 665 14.03 -9.00 2.81
N ALA A 666 14.86 -9.45 3.75
CA ALA A 666 15.14 -8.67 4.96
C ALA A 666 15.80 -7.33 4.55
N SER A 667 15.23 -6.21 5.00
CA SER A 667 15.66 -4.89 4.55
C SER A 667 16.92 -4.38 5.20
N THR A 668 17.25 -4.84 6.41
CA THR A 668 18.35 -4.27 7.21
C THR A 668 19.23 -5.35 7.80
N ILE A 669 20.52 -5.01 7.93
CA ILE A 669 21.51 -5.86 8.59
C ILE A 669 21.16 -6.10 10.06
N TYR A 670 20.54 -5.11 10.73
CA TYR A 670 20.08 -5.22 12.10
C TYR A 670 18.91 -6.19 12.24
N GLY A 671 17.98 -6.19 11.28
CA GLY A 671 16.90 -7.16 11.23
C GLY A 671 17.40 -8.58 11.06
N VAL A 672 18.40 -8.78 10.19
CA VAL A 672 19.08 -10.07 10.03
C VAL A 672 19.83 -10.46 11.31
N GLN A 673 20.53 -9.53 11.96
CA GLN A 673 21.22 -9.78 13.22
C GLN A 673 20.26 -10.19 14.33
N TYR A 674 19.17 -9.42 14.53
CA TYR A 674 18.20 -9.71 15.60
C TYR A 674 17.47 -11.03 15.36
N ALA A 675 17.10 -11.31 14.11
CA ALA A 675 16.36 -12.53 13.77
C ALA A 675 17.24 -13.79 13.81
N PHE A 676 18.47 -13.72 13.29
CA PHE A 676 19.29 -14.90 13.04
C PHE A 676 20.52 -15.05 13.95
N PHE A 677 21.00 -14.00 14.59
CA PHE A 677 22.28 -14.00 15.31
C PHE A 677 22.16 -13.70 16.80
N HIS A 678 23.02 -14.33 17.61
CA HIS A 678 23.13 -14.07 19.04
C HIS A 678 24.52 -13.50 19.38
N PHE A 679 24.57 -12.27 19.92
CA PHE A 679 25.82 -11.67 20.40
C PHE A 679 26.22 -12.26 21.76
N PRO A 680 27.49 -12.61 22.01
CA PRO A 680 28.69 -12.33 21.20
C PRO A 680 29.13 -13.49 20.26
N GLY A 681 28.26 -14.45 19.94
CA GLY A 681 28.64 -15.69 19.27
C GLY A 681 28.96 -15.61 17.77
N PHE A 682 29.02 -14.43 17.18
CA PHE A 682 29.34 -14.24 15.76
C PHE A 682 30.28 -13.05 15.57
N GLU A 683 31.03 -13.06 14.47
CA GLU A 683 31.86 -11.92 14.08
C GLU A 683 31.09 -10.95 13.18
N ILE A 684 31.29 -9.65 13.40
CA ILE A 684 30.63 -8.60 12.61
C ILE A 684 30.84 -8.76 11.09
N PRO A 685 32.04 -9.12 10.57
CA PRO A 685 32.23 -9.41 9.14
C PRO A 685 31.34 -10.54 8.59
N VAL A 686 31.05 -11.57 9.38
CA VAL A 686 30.17 -12.69 8.99
C VAL A 686 28.73 -12.20 8.84
N LEU A 687 28.27 -11.32 9.74
CA LEU A 687 26.96 -10.68 9.63
C LEU A 687 26.85 -9.81 8.37
N TYR A 688 27.90 -9.03 8.04
CA TYR A 688 27.94 -8.26 6.79
C TYR A 688 27.84 -9.17 5.56
N LEU A 689 28.57 -10.30 5.57
CA LEU A 689 28.53 -11.26 4.48
C LEU A 689 27.15 -11.93 4.35
N ALA A 690 26.54 -12.31 5.48
CA ALA A 690 25.20 -12.90 5.52
C ALA A 690 24.14 -11.92 4.99
N PHE A 691 24.20 -10.65 5.42
CA PHE A 691 23.32 -9.62 4.89
C PHE A 691 23.57 -9.43 3.39
N ALA A 692 24.82 -9.28 2.95
CA ALA A 692 25.15 -9.07 1.54
C ALA A 692 24.73 -10.23 0.61
N ASN A 693 24.62 -11.46 1.14
CA ASN A 693 24.26 -12.68 0.40
C ASN A 693 22.85 -13.22 0.71
N ARG A 694 22.05 -12.49 1.49
CA ARG A 694 20.66 -12.85 1.78
C ARG A 694 19.87 -13.11 0.49
N GLN A 695 18.90 -14.02 0.58
CA GLN A 695 18.03 -14.42 -0.52
C GLN A 695 16.59 -14.00 -0.24
N THR A 696 15.72 -14.24 -1.22
CA THR A 696 14.32 -13.90 -1.11
C THR A 696 13.53 -14.97 -0.36
N THR A 697 12.47 -14.53 0.32
CA THR A 697 11.34 -15.37 0.77
C THR A 697 10.07 -14.86 0.08
N THR A 698 8.92 -15.50 0.23
CA THR A 698 7.66 -15.00 -0.32
C THR A 698 6.60 -14.80 0.75
N TRP A 699 5.63 -13.91 0.52
CA TRP A 699 4.46 -13.83 1.40
C TRP A 699 3.74 -15.19 1.54
N GLY A 700 3.78 -16.01 0.49
CA GLY A 700 3.27 -17.38 0.52
C GLY A 700 3.96 -18.21 1.60
N GLU A 701 5.29 -18.29 1.56
CA GLU A 701 6.10 -18.94 2.60
C GLU A 701 5.82 -18.36 3.99
N GLN A 702 5.74 -17.02 4.11
CA GLN A 702 5.50 -16.37 5.40
C GLN A 702 4.15 -16.73 6.01
N PHE A 703 3.10 -16.83 5.19
CA PHE A 703 1.76 -17.20 5.64
C PHE A 703 1.58 -18.70 5.85
N THR A 704 2.41 -19.54 5.21
CA THR A 704 2.35 -21.00 5.38
C THR A 704 3.32 -21.54 6.43
N MET A 705 4.32 -20.77 6.89
CA MET A 705 5.25 -21.25 7.92
C MET A 705 4.57 -21.73 9.22
N GLY A 706 3.40 -21.19 9.57
CA GLY A 706 2.62 -21.65 10.73
C GLY A 706 2.06 -23.08 10.59
N THR A 707 2.14 -23.70 9.41
CA THR A 707 1.73 -25.10 9.19
C THR A 707 2.87 -26.11 9.37
N LEU A 708 4.10 -25.63 9.62
CA LEU A 708 5.29 -26.48 9.83
C LEU A 708 5.31 -27.20 11.18
N GLU A 709 4.40 -26.87 12.10
CA GLU A 709 4.34 -27.44 13.46
C GLU A 709 3.51 -28.74 13.56
N HIS A 710 3.07 -29.32 12.44
CA HIS A 710 2.27 -30.55 12.45
C HIS A 710 3.13 -31.80 12.69
N PRO A 711 2.72 -32.70 13.61
CA PRO A 711 3.44 -33.95 13.86
C PRO A 711 3.53 -34.85 12.62
N ALA A 712 4.74 -35.30 12.30
CA ALA A 712 5.04 -36.37 11.35
C ALA A 712 4.89 -37.73 12.05
N GLU A 713 3.66 -38.07 12.44
CA GLU A 713 3.35 -39.25 13.27
C GLU A 713 3.81 -40.58 12.66
N SER A 714 3.96 -40.65 11.33
CA SER A 714 4.34 -41.85 10.60
C SER A 714 5.84 -41.95 10.26
N TYR A 715 6.65 -40.93 10.53
CA TYR A 715 8.08 -40.96 10.20
C TYR A 715 8.84 -41.79 11.24
N THR A 716 9.53 -42.86 10.80
CA THR A 716 10.17 -43.85 11.69
C THR A 716 11.69 -43.88 11.62
N ALA A 717 12.27 -43.27 10.58
CA ALA A 717 13.72 -43.17 10.44
C ALA A 717 14.33 -42.21 11.49
N PRO A 718 15.65 -42.28 11.72
CA PRO A 718 16.32 -41.44 12.72
C PRO A 718 16.22 -39.94 12.42
N VAL A 719 16.04 -39.13 13.46
CA VAL A 719 15.94 -37.66 13.38
C VAL A 719 16.93 -37.00 14.32
N PHE A 720 17.66 -36.01 13.82
CA PHE A 720 18.57 -35.20 14.61
C PHE A 720 18.20 -33.72 14.54
N VAL A 721 17.81 -33.12 15.67
CA VAL A 721 17.42 -31.70 15.75
C VAL A 721 18.57 -30.86 16.30
N VAL A 722 19.08 -29.92 15.51
CA VAL A 722 20.24 -29.08 15.85
C VAL A 722 19.86 -27.61 15.78
N ASN A 723 19.75 -26.93 16.92
CA ASN A 723 19.37 -25.52 16.97
C ASN A 723 20.41 -24.68 17.72
N GLY A 724 20.35 -23.36 17.57
CA GLY A 724 21.03 -22.45 18.48
C GLY A 724 20.37 -22.43 19.86
N GLU A 725 21.16 -22.35 20.92
CA GLU A 725 20.66 -22.23 22.30
C GLU A 725 19.82 -20.96 22.52
N GLN A 726 20.06 -19.92 21.72
CA GLN A 726 19.35 -18.63 21.74
C GLN A 726 18.56 -18.36 20.46
N ASP A 727 17.96 -19.41 19.85
CA ASP A 727 17.07 -19.25 18.70
C ASP A 727 15.87 -18.34 19.03
N LEU A 728 15.69 -17.26 18.26
CA LEU A 728 14.62 -16.31 18.50
C LEU A 728 13.25 -16.88 18.11
N VAL A 729 13.12 -17.48 16.94
CA VAL A 729 11.81 -17.86 16.38
C VAL A 729 11.20 -19.02 17.17
N PHE A 730 12.01 -20.01 17.54
CA PHE A 730 11.51 -21.24 18.16
C PHE A 730 11.48 -21.23 19.69
N CYS A 731 12.20 -20.32 20.33
CA CYS A 731 12.31 -20.31 21.80
C CYS A 731 12.54 -18.93 22.42
N GLN A 732 12.26 -17.84 21.68
CA GLN A 732 12.41 -16.47 22.16
C GLN A 732 13.80 -16.15 22.76
N GLY A 733 14.85 -16.83 22.27
CA GLY A 733 16.21 -16.62 22.73
C GLY A 733 16.64 -17.49 23.93
N ASN A 734 15.83 -18.47 24.37
CA ASN A 734 16.27 -19.46 25.35
C ASN A 734 15.64 -20.84 25.11
N CYS A 735 16.35 -21.70 24.38
CA CYS A 735 15.90 -23.03 23.99
C CYS A 735 16.05 -24.09 25.09
N ASN A 736 16.52 -23.71 26.28
CA ASN A 736 16.54 -24.57 27.46
C ASN A 736 15.31 -24.36 28.36
N PHE A 737 14.50 -23.32 28.12
CA PHE A 737 13.37 -22.96 28.97
C PHE A 737 12.02 -23.13 28.25
N PRO A 738 10.98 -23.71 28.90
CA PRO A 738 11.00 -24.36 30.20
C PRO A 738 11.66 -25.75 30.20
N SER A 739 12.00 -26.27 29.01
CA SER A 739 12.70 -27.53 28.79
C SER A 739 13.52 -27.40 27.49
N ASN A 740 14.44 -28.33 27.24
CA ASN A 740 15.15 -28.39 25.95
C ASN A 740 14.17 -28.52 24.78
N ILE A 741 14.04 -27.46 23.98
CA ILE A 741 13.06 -27.35 22.90
C ILE A 741 13.41 -28.29 21.73
N ALA A 742 14.69 -28.50 21.43
CA ALA A 742 15.12 -29.42 20.38
C ALA A 742 14.74 -30.87 20.71
N LEU A 743 14.95 -31.29 21.96
CA LEU A 743 14.53 -32.61 22.42
C LEU A 743 13.00 -32.76 22.46
N ARG A 744 12.30 -31.69 22.85
CA ARG A 744 10.83 -31.67 22.85
C ARG A 744 10.27 -31.78 21.43
N THR A 745 10.91 -31.14 20.46
CA THR A 745 10.54 -31.19 19.04
C THR A 745 10.63 -32.61 18.51
N LEU A 746 11.70 -33.33 18.82
CA LEU A 746 11.81 -34.75 18.46
C LEU A 746 10.61 -35.56 18.99
N ARG A 747 10.25 -35.38 20.26
CA ARG A 747 9.13 -36.10 20.89
C ARG A 747 7.76 -35.73 20.30
N ASN A 748 7.52 -34.43 20.09
CA ASN A 748 6.19 -33.91 19.75
C ASN A 748 5.92 -33.92 18.25
N VAL A 749 6.95 -33.72 17.43
CA VAL A 749 6.82 -33.67 15.96
C VAL A 749 7.16 -35.02 15.34
N PHE A 750 8.09 -35.80 15.90
CA PHE A 750 8.51 -37.09 15.37
C PHE A 750 8.33 -38.23 16.40
N PRO A 751 7.10 -38.47 16.90
CA PRO A 751 6.87 -39.41 17.99
C PRO A 751 7.21 -40.88 17.63
N ALA A 752 7.26 -41.22 16.34
CA ALA A 752 7.56 -42.57 15.86
C ALA A 752 9.01 -42.76 15.37
N ALA A 753 9.84 -41.71 15.40
CA ALA A 753 11.24 -41.80 14.99
C ALA A 753 12.02 -42.75 15.90
N ASP A 754 13.03 -43.42 15.34
CA ASP A 754 13.90 -44.35 16.07
C ASP A 754 14.58 -43.65 17.25
N ALA A 755 14.05 -43.86 18.46
CA ALA A 755 14.52 -43.21 19.67
C ALA A 755 15.96 -43.61 20.07
N THR A 756 16.48 -44.73 19.56
CA THR A 756 17.84 -45.20 19.87
C THR A 756 18.90 -44.52 19.02
N ARG A 757 18.51 -44.07 17.82
CA ARG A 757 19.39 -43.40 16.86
C ARG A 757 19.08 -41.92 16.68
N SER A 758 17.94 -41.43 17.17
CA SER A 758 17.56 -40.02 17.12
C SER A 758 18.17 -39.20 18.25
N GLY A 759 18.34 -37.90 18.04
CA GLY A 759 18.94 -37.02 19.05
C GLY A 759 18.62 -35.55 18.87
N ALA A 760 19.10 -34.74 19.80
CA ALA A 760 18.99 -33.29 19.75
C ALA A 760 20.25 -32.61 20.30
N PHE A 761 20.62 -31.47 19.72
CA PHE A 761 21.76 -30.67 20.14
C PHE A 761 21.41 -29.18 20.10
N LEU A 762 21.78 -28.46 21.16
CA LEU A 762 21.71 -27.00 21.21
C LEU A 762 23.13 -26.44 21.17
N LEU A 763 23.45 -25.69 20.11
CA LEU A 763 24.73 -25.04 19.96
C LEU A 763 24.80 -23.83 20.90
N PRO A 764 25.75 -23.77 21.85
CA PRO A 764 25.84 -22.67 22.82
C PRO A 764 26.08 -21.31 22.14
N ASN A 765 25.72 -20.20 22.80
CA ASN A 765 25.97 -18.84 22.31
C ASN A 765 25.58 -18.63 20.82
N SER A 766 24.51 -19.26 20.35
CA SER A 766 24.10 -19.26 18.94
C SER A 766 22.62 -18.97 18.75
N GLY A 767 22.31 -18.14 17.76
CA GLY A 767 20.94 -17.85 17.31
C GLY A 767 20.42 -18.83 16.26
N HIS A 768 19.37 -18.43 15.56
CA HIS A 768 18.69 -19.25 14.55
C HIS A 768 19.60 -19.60 13.35
N GLY A 769 20.46 -18.67 12.92
CA GLY A 769 21.48 -18.87 11.88
C GLY A 769 22.72 -19.57 12.43
N LEU A 770 22.58 -20.79 12.97
CA LEU A 770 23.64 -21.48 13.71
C LEU A 770 24.93 -21.68 12.90
N ASN A 771 24.83 -21.89 11.58
CA ASN A 771 25.98 -22.05 10.68
C ASN A 771 26.82 -20.76 10.51
N LEU A 772 26.32 -19.62 11.00
CA LEU A 772 26.95 -18.30 10.89
C LEU A 772 27.59 -17.85 12.22
N HIS A 773 27.62 -18.72 13.23
CA HIS A 773 28.24 -18.46 14.53
C HIS A 773 29.66 -19.05 14.60
N ALA A 774 30.52 -18.46 15.43
CA ALA A 774 31.94 -18.81 15.52
C ALA A 774 32.18 -20.27 15.96
N ASN A 775 31.24 -20.85 16.69
CA ASN A 775 31.28 -22.24 17.15
C ASN A 775 30.47 -23.21 16.27
N ALA A 776 30.02 -22.79 15.08
CA ALA A 776 29.39 -23.65 14.09
C ALA A 776 30.13 -24.98 13.82
N PRO A 777 31.49 -25.05 13.85
CA PRO A 777 32.21 -26.33 13.73
C PRO A 777 31.74 -27.42 14.68
N LEU A 778 31.29 -27.08 15.90
CA LEU A 778 30.76 -28.04 16.85
C LEU A 778 29.41 -28.62 16.40
N ALA A 779 28.53 -27.80 15.80
CA ALA A 779 27.29 -28.28 15.22
C ALA A 779 27.56 -29.20 14.02
N PHE A 780 28.53 -28.84 13.16
CA PHE A 780 28.94 -29.69 12.05
C PHE A 780 29.54 -31.03 12.52
N GLU A 781 30.35 -31.02 13.58
CA GLU A 781 30.90 -32.23 14.18
C GLU A 781 29.77 -33.14 14.67
N LYS A 782 28.82 -32.61 15.46
CA LYS A 782 27.68 -33.39 15.97
C LYS A 782 26.80 -33.96 14.88
N THR A 783 26.51 -33.17 13.85
CA THR A 783 25.74 -33.62 12.69
C THR A 783 26.48 -34.72 11.92
N GLN A 784 27.79 -34.57 11.69
CA GLN A 784 28.58 -35.59 11.00
C GLN A 784 28.71 -36.88 11.82
N SER A 785 28.89 -36.78 13.14
CA SER A 785 28.88 -37.97 14.01
C SER A 785 27.54 -38.69 13.94
N PHE A 786 26.42 -37.96 14.03
CA PHE A 786 25.09 -38.56 13.85
C PHE A 786 24.98 -39.29 12.50
N ILE A 787 25.39 -38.67 11.40
CA ILE A 787 25.34 -39.29 10.07
C ILE A 787 26.24 -40.52 9.98
N PHE A 788 27.46 -40.45 10.54
CA PHE A 788 28.43 -41.54 10.52
C PHE A 788 27.93 -42.76 11.31
N ASP A 789 27.27 -42.53 12.45
CA ASP A 789 26.74 -43.57 13.32
C ASP A 789 25.50 -44.29 12.72
N LEU A 790 24.97 -43.81 11.59
CA LEU A 790 23.82 -44.43 10.92
C LEU A 790 24.16 -45.64 10.04
N ASP A 791 25.45 -45.88 9.73
CA ASP A 791 25.92 -46.96 8.82
C ASP A 791 25.00 -47.09 7.57
N LEU A 792 24.86 -45.99 6.83
CA LEU A 792 24.07 -45.94 5.61
C LEU A 792 24.84 -46.64 4.48
N ASP A 793 24.53 -47.92 4.22
CA ASP A 793 25.04 -48.71 3.07
C ASP A 793 24.45 -48.25 1.72
#